data_AF-Q57D87-F1
#
_entry.id   AF-Q57D87-F1
#
_cell.length_a   1.000
_cell.length_b   1.000
_cell.length_c   1.000
_cell.angle_alpha   90.00
_cell.angle_beta   90.00
_cell.angle_gamma   90.00
#
_symmetry.space_group_name_H-M   'P 1'
#
loop_
_entity.id
_entity.type
_entity.pdbx_description
1 polymer ?
#
loop_
_entity_poly.entity_id
_entity_poly.type
_entity_poly.pdbx_seq_one_letter_code
_entity_poly.pdbx_strand_id
1 'polypeptide(L)'
;MGQMKIERRFTKENQSAYADIAFRTATSEIKNPDGSIVFRLENINVPAQFSQVAADILAQKYFRKAGVPACLKKVEENDVPSWLWRSVADEDALSKLPEGERYGSEMDACQVFDRLAGTWTYWGWKGGYFDSEEDAVAFRDELAYMLATQRVAPNSPQWFNTGLYWAYGIDGPGQGHFYVDWQTGKLTKSKSAYEHPQPHACFIQSVGDDLVNEGGIMDLWVREARLFKYGSGTGSNFSHLRGEGEKLSGGGKSSGLMSFLKIGDRAAGAIKSGGTTRRAAKMVVVDIDHPDIEEYIDWKVKEEQKVASLVTGSKIVKQHLTAIMKACVNCEADKDDCFDPAKNPALKREIKAAKKNQVPENYVKRVIQFARQGYTDIQFKTYDTDWDSEAYLTVSGQNSNNSVSLKDEFLRAVENDGDWNLTARRDGRVMKTLKARDLWEKIGYAAWTSADPGLHYNTTMNDWHTCPSAGPIRASNPCSEYMFLDDTACNLASINLLTYRNKDGSFDIAAYEHTARLWTIVLEISVMMAQFPSREIARLSYEYRTLGLGYANIGGLLMTSGIPYDSKEGRAICGALTAIMTGVAYATSAEMAKELGTFPSYEPNAQHMLRVIRNHRRAAHGERQGYEGLAVNPVALIAEDCPDQDLIAHARAAWDKALELGEKHGYRNAQATVIAPTGTIGLVMDCDTTGIEPDFALVKFKKLAGGGYFKIINRAVPEALRTLGYSESQIAEIEAYAVGHGNLNQAPGVNPSSLKSKGFTDEKIEALNAALKSAFDIKFAFNKWTLGEDFCKDVLKLTDEQLNDFSFEMLPVLGFSKKDIEAANIHVCGAMTLEGAPFLKEEHYAVFDCANPCGKIGKRYLSVESHIHMMAAAQPFISGAISKTINMPNEATVEDCKNAYMLSWKLALKANALYRDGSKLSQPLNSSLIADDEDEDDAVEALIEAPAAARAVQVTERIVEKIIHEREKLPNRRQGYTQKAVVGGHKVYLRTGEFGDGRLGEIFIDMHKEGAAFRAMMNNFAIAVSLGLQYGVPLEEYVEAFTFTKFEPAGMVIGNDAIKTATSIIDYVFRELAVSYLGRNDLAHVDTSDFGNTALGKGIKEGKTNLVSTGWTRGYKPTLVTNTLPGNEAKGSVNSAPQASNVTTLKSSGPAANRPATIGLVTDGATAFKRDFEEQQPAPAPLQESSAATELFSDKAAADAASARAESANAAKKLEADRRIKSMMQGYTGDSCSECQNFTMVRNGTCLKCDTCGATSGCS
;
A
#
# COMPACT_ATOMS: atom_id res chain seq x y z
N MET A 1 20.25 -13.94 47.14
CA MET A 1 19.80 -13.55 45.79
C MET A 1 18.44 -14.19 45.62
N GLY A 2 17.44 -13.47 45.14
CA GLY A 2 16.09 -14.01 44.94
C GLY A 2 15.62 -13.46 43.60
N GLN A 3 15.74 -14.30 42.58
CA GLN A 3 15.67 -13.95 41.17
C GLN A 3 14.17 -13.88 40.76
N MET A 4 13.82 -14.17 39.49
CA MET A 4 12.40 -14.15 39.08
C MET A 4 11.74 -15.54 39.06
N LYS A 5 10.98 -15.82 40.12
CA LYS A 5 10.10 -17.00 40.22
C LYS A 5 9.04 -17.04 39.11
N ILE A 6 8.81 -18.21 38.56
CA ILE A 6 7.86 -18.52 37.48
C ILE A 6 6.74 -19.42 38.01
N GLU A 7 5.51 -18.90 38.06
CA GLU A 7 4.34 -19.72 38.39
C GLU A 7 3.93 -20.58 37.19
N ARG A 8 3.57 -21.84 37.42
CA ARG A 8 2.85 -22.65 36.42
C ARG A 8 1.36 -22.34 36.50
N ARG A 9 0.73 -22.05 35.36
CA ARG A 9 -0.73 -21.82 35.26
C ARG A 9 -1.37 -22.63 34.17
N PHE A 10 -0.67 -22.87 33.06
CA PHE A 10 -1.17 -23.70 31.97
C PHE A 10 -0.65 -25.13 32.00
N THR A 11 0.50 -25.36 32.66
CA THR A 11 1.19 -26.65 32.70
C THR A 11 1.24 -27.25 34.09
N LYS A 12 1.60 -28.53 34.18
CA LYS A 12 1.76 -29.28 35.44
C LYS A 12 3.20 -29.74 35.57
N GLU A 13 3.71 -29.73 36.79
CA GLU A 13 5.05 -30.24 37.09
C GLU A 13 5.19 -31.73 36.71
N ASN A 14 6.36 -32.12 36.22
CA ASN A 14 6.69 -33.50 35.81
C ASN A 14 5.76 -34.09 34.72
N GLN A 15 5.09 -33.23 33.93
CA GLN A 15 4.32 -33.61 32.74
C GLN A 15 4.86 -32.88 31.51
N SER A 16 4.62 -33.43 30.32
CA SER A 16 4.93 -32.72 29.07
C SER A 16 4.07 -31.46 28.95
N ALA A 17 4.65 -30.38 28.43
CA ALA A 17 3.92 -29.16 28.05
C ALA A 17 2.76 -29.45 27.07
N TYR A 18 2.81 -30.56 26.35
CA TYR A 18 1.80 -30.99 25.37
C TYR A 18 0.83 -32.05 25.91
N ALA A 19 0.92 -32.45 27.19
CA ALA A 19 0.19 -33.61 27.73
C ALA A 19 -1.35 -33.49 27.64
N ASP A 20 -1.88 -32.28 27.81
CA ASP A 20 -3.32 -31.99 27.70
C ASP A 20 -3.73 -31.48 26.30
N ILE A 21 -2.84 -31.57 25.30
CA ILE A 21 -3.08 -31.08 23.92
C ILE A 21 -3.19 -32.27 22.96
N ALA A 22 -4.32 -32.40 22.27
CA ALA A 22 -4.49 -33.38 21.20
C ALA A 22 -3.74 -32.94 19.94
N PHE A 23 -3.15 -33.89 19.20
CA PHE A 23 -2.47 -33.66 17.92
C PHE A 23 -3.13 -34.45 16.80
N ARG A 24 -2.99 -33.96 15.56
CA ARG A 24 -3.48 -34.62 14.35
C ARG A 24 -2.45 -34.54 13.23
N THR A 25 -2.44 -35.56 12.39
CA THR A 25 -1.75 -35.51 11.10
C THR A 25 -2.48 -34.58 10.14
N ALA A 26 -1.73 -33.78 9.39
CA ALA A 26 -2.22 -32.96 8.31
C ALA A 26 -1.34 -33.10 7.06
N THR A 27 -1.80 -32.55 5.95
CA THR A 27 -1.01 -32.32 4.74
C THR A 27 -1.15 -30.85 4.39
N SER A 28 -0.05 -30.17 4.10
CA SER A 28 -0.11 -28.85 3.44
C SER A 28 0.31 -29.00 1.99
N GLU A 29 -0.52 -28.50 1.08
CA GLU A 29 -0.25 -28.55 -0.35
C GLU A 29 -0.57 -27.20 -1.02
N ILE A 30 0.26 -26.83 -1.98
CA ILE A 30 0.01 -25.78 -2.94
C ILE A 30 -0.09 -26.48 -4.29
N LYS A 31 -1.31 -26.55 -4.81
CA LYS A 31 -1.60 -27.05 -6.15
C LYS A 31 -1.84 -25.88 -7.09
N ASN A 32 -1.33 -26.03 -8.29
CA ASN A 32 -1.70 -25.26 -9.45
C ASN A 32 -3.16 -25.59 -9.85
N PRO A 33 -3.94 -24.60 -10.29
CA PRO A 33 -5.28 -24.83 -10.85
C PRO A 33 -5.48 -25.81 -12.01
N ASP A 34 -4.45 -26.38 -12.64
CA ASP A 34 -4.58 -27.57 -13.49
C ASP A 34 -4.62 -28.91 -12.71
N GLY A 35 -4.37 -28.87 -11.41
CA GLY A 35 -4.27 -30.01 -10.50
C GLY A 35 -2.84 -30.42 -10.12
N SER A 36 -1.80 -29.85 -10.74
CA SER A 36 -0.41 -30.21 -10.46
C SER A 36 0.10 -29.62 -9.14
N ILE A 37 1.18 -30.18 -8.59
CA ILE A 37 1.66 -29.86 -7.24
C ILE A 37 2.90 -28.96 -7.31
N VAL A 38 2.82 -27.76 -6.73
CA VAL A 38 3.94 -26.80 -6.59
C VAL A 38 4.74 -27.06 -5.31
N PHE A 39 4.03 -27.37 -4.22
CA PHE A 39 4.60 -27.70 -2.93
C PHE A 39 3.66 -28.70 -2.25
N ARG A 40 4.21 -29.71 -1.59
CA ARG A 40 3.43 -30.63 -0.75
C ARG A 40 4.31 -31.13 0.39
N LEU A 41 3.78 -31.04 1.60
CA LEU A 41 4.37 -31.60 2.80
C LEU A 41 3.28 -32.41 3.49
N GLU A 42 3.38 -33.73 3.32
CA GLU A 42 2.44 -34.70 3.90
C GLU A 42 2.87 -35.11 5.30
N ASN A 43 1.93 -35.71 6.04
CA ASN A 43 2.19 -36.36 7.32
C ASN A 43 2.80 -35.42 8.38
N ILE A 44 2.52 -34.11 8.29
CA ILE A 44 2.94 -33.16 9.30
C ILE A 44 2.08 -33.32 10.56
N ASN A 45 2.69 -33.24 11.73
CA ASN A 45 1.98 -33.33 13.00
C ASN A 45 1.71 -31.91 13.55
N VAL A 46 0.46 -31.60 13.85
CA VAL A 46 0.02 -30.28 14.34
C VAL A 46 -1.01 -30.41 15.47
N PRO A 47 -1.15 -29.44 16.39
CA PRO A 47 -2.21 -29.47 17.39
C PRO A 47 -3.59 -29.56 16.73
N ALA A 48 -4.48 -30.36 17.27
CA ALA A 48 -5.74 -30.73 16.63
C ALA A 48 -6.65 -29.53 16.37
N GLN A 49 -6.61 -28.52 17.24
CA GLN A 49 -7.35 -27.27 17.15
C GLN A 49 -6.90 -26.32 16.02
N PHE A 50 -5.67 -26.45 15.51
CA PHE A 50 -5.19 -25.59 14.42
C PHE A 50 -6.08 -25.79 13.20
N SER A 51 -6.54 -24.70 12.59
CA SER A 51 -7.23 -24.77 11.31
C SER A 51 -6.27 -25.28 10.21
N GLN A 52 -6.82 -25.67 9.06
CA GLN A 52 -5.97 -25.97 7.90
C GLN A 52 -5.17 -24.72 7.46
N VAL A 53 -5.67 -23.50 7.68
CA VAL A 53 -4.92 -22.26 7.38
C VAL A 53 -3.72 -22.10 8.31
N ALA A 54 -3.89 -22.31 9.62
CA ALA A 54 -2.78 -22.25 10.56
C ALA A 54 -1.73 -23.33 10.29
N ALA A 55 -2.16 -24.56 9.99
CA ALA A 55 -1.27 -25.67 9.59
C ALA A 55 -0.53 -25.36 8.26
N ASP A 56 -1.23 -24.81 7.26
CA ASP A 56 -0.63 -24.37 5.99
C ASP A 56 0.43 -23.29 6.22
N ILE A 57 0.13 -22.25 7.00
CA ILE A 57 1.06 -21.16 7.28
C ILE A 57 2.29 -21.67 8.04
N LEU A 58 2.09 -22.53 9.04
CA LEU A 58 3.18 -23.15 9.80
C LEU A 58 4.13 -23.95 8.88
N ALA A 59 3.59 -24.87 8.08
CA ALA A 59 4.37 -25.72 7.18
C ALA A 59 5.01 -24.96 6.00
N GLN A 60 4.31 -23.98 5.42
CA GLN A 60 4.78 -23.28 4.23
C GLN A 60 5.77 -22.16 4.54
N LYS A 61 5.69 -21.53 5.73
CA LYS A 61 6.52 -20.37 6.11
C LYS A 61 7.47 -20.62 7.28
N TYR A 62 7.05 -21.35 8.32
CA TYR A 62 7.78 -21.41 9.59
C TYR A 62 8.56 -22.71 9.81
N PHE A 63 8.14 -23.82 9.22
CA PHE A 63 8.95 -25.04 9.16
C PHE A 63 10.22 -24.79 8.37
N ARG A 64 11.36 -25.11 8.97
CA ARG A 64 12.66 -25.15 8.31
C ARG A 64 12.64 -26.24 7.24
N LYS A 65 12.69 -25.84 5.97
CA LYS A 65 12.50 -26.75 4.82
C LYS A 65 13.70 -27.64 4.46
N ALA A 66 14.90 -27.35 4.97
CA ALA A 66 16.11 -28.08 4.65
C ALA A 66 17.20 -27.91 5.71
N GLY A 67 18.07 -28.92 5.84
CA GLY A 67 19.25 -28.91 6.70
C GLY A 67 18.99 -29.32 8.15
N VAL A 68 17.79 -29.84 8.48
CA VAL A 68 17.48 -30.37 9.81
C VAL A 68 18.05 -31.80 9.89
N PRO A 69 19.00 -32.11 10.79
CA PRO A 69 19.60 -33.44 10.86
C PRO A 69 18.63 -34.49 11.39
N ALA A 70 18.59 -35.68 10.78
CA ALA A 70 17.77 -36.80 11.24
C ALA A 70 18.27 -37.45 12.55
N CYS A 71 19.54 -37.25 12.91
CA CYS A 71 20.15 -37.71 14.15
C CYS A 71 20.95 -36.57 14.79
N LEU A 72 20.71 -36.35 16.08
CA LEU A 72 21.29 -35.26 16.87
C LEU A 72 21.98 -35.82 18.11
N LYS A 73 23.10 -35.22 18.50
CA LYS A 73 23.76 -35.44 19.79
C LYS A 73 23.80 -34.16 20.59
N LYS A 74 23.69 -34.27 21.92
CA LYS A 74 23.85 -33.14 22.83
C LYS A 74 25.33 -32.76 22.98
N VAL A 75 25.59 -31.47 23.16
CA VAL A 75 26.91 -30.95 23.50
C VAL A 75 26.93 -30.62 24.99
N GLU A 76 27.88 -31.22 25.72
CA GLU A 76 28.07 -31.00 27.15
C GLU A 76 28.53 -29.55 27.42
N GLU A 77 27.75 -28.84 28.24
CA GLU A 77 28.01 -27.46 28.66
C GLU A 77 27.89 -27.39 30.20
N ASN A 78 29.03 -27.29 30.90
CA ASN A 78 29.10 -27.39 32.36
C ASN A 78 28.37 -26.25 33.12
N ASP A 79 28.06 -25.15 32.43
CA ASP A 79 27.31 -23.99 32.93
C ASP A 79 25.80 -24.09 32.69
N VAL A 80 25.32 -25.16 32.05
CA VAL A 80 23.92 -25.35 31.62
C VAL A 80 23.39 -26.71 32.10
N PRO A 81 22.15 -26.80 32.62
CA PRO A 81 21.51 -28.07 32.94
C PRO A 81 21.45 -29.02 31.74
N SER A 82 21.66 -30.32 31.97
CA SER A 82 21.83 -31.30 30.89
C SER A 82 20.64 -31.44 29.93
N TRP A 83 19.42 -31.14 30.40
CA TRP A 83 18.22 -31.11 29.55
C TRP A 83 18.16 -29.88 28.61
N LEU A 84 18.90 -28.82 28.95
CA LEU A 84 18.93 -27.53 28.24
C LEU A 84 20.15 -27.39 27.31
N TRP A 85 21.06 -28.37 27.32
CA TRP A 85 22.18 -28.48 26.39
C TRP A 85 21.72 -28.38 24.93
N ARG A 86 22.49 -27.63 24.13
CA ARG A 86 22.27 -27.56 22.68
C ARG A 86 22.55 -28.90 22.01
N SER A 87 22.03 -29.09 20.81
CA SER A 87 22.28 -30.27 19.98
C SER A 87 23.06 -29.91 18.71
N VAL A 88 23.79 -30.88 18.17
CA VAL A 88 24.47 -30.81 16.87
C VAL A 88 24.18 -32.08 16.08
N ALA A 89 24.40 -32.04 14.76
CA ALA A 89 24.38 -33.23 13.91
C ALA A 89 25.27 -34.35 14.47
N ASP A 90 24.71 -35.56 14.59
CA ASP A 90 25.51 -36.72 14.97
C ASP A 90 26.06 -37.44 13.72
N GLU A 91 27.17 -36.93 13.19
CA GLU A 91 27.82 -37.45 11.97
C GLU A 91 28.04 -38.99 11.99
N ASP A 92 28.34 -39.58 13.15
CA ASP A 92 28.54 -41.03 13.29
C ASP A 92 27.22 -41.83 13.22
N ALA A 93 26.09 -41.21 13.55
CA ALA A 93 24.76 -41.80 13.35
C ALA A 93 24.23 -41.51 11.93
N LEU A 94 24.39 -40.28 11.45
CA LEU A 94 23.98 -39.85 10.11
C LEU A 94 24.70 -40.63 9.00
N SER A 95 25.99 -40.94 9.16
CA SER A 95 26.74 -41.73 8.19
C SER A 95 26.15 -43.13 7.95
N LYS A 96 25.38 -43.68 8.90
CA LYS A 96 24.68 -44.97 8.82
C LYS A 96 23.35 -44.88 8.06
N LEU A 97 22.82 -43.67 7.85
CA LEU A 97 21.63 -43.42 7.06
C LEU A 97 21.97 -43.19 5.57
N PRO A 98 21.04 -43.51 4.64
CA PRO A 98 21.14 -43.11 3.24
C PRO A 98 21.33 -41.60 3.09
N GLU A 99 22.14 -41.16 2.13
CA GLU A 99 22.54 -39.75 2.00
C GLU A 99 21.35 -38.77 1.94
N GLY A 100 20.30 -39.12 1.20
CA GLY A 100 19.07 -38.33 1.08
C GLY A 100 18.17 -38.32 2.33
N GLU A 101 18.44 -39.16 3.33
CA GLU A 101 17.68 -39.24 4.59
C GLU A 101 18.41 -38.55 5.77
N ARG A 102 19.66 -38.13 5.58
CA ARG A 102 20.48 -37.51 6.65
C ARG A 102 19.98 -36.15 7.10
N TYR A 103 19.45 -35.35 6.17
CA TYR A 103 18.96 -34.01 6.43
C TYR A 103 17.62 -33.81 5.73
N GLY A 104 16.64 -33.25 6.44
CA GLY A 104 15.30 -33.00 5.94
C GLY A 104 14.76 -31.64 6.40
N SER A 105 13.44 -31.60 6.56
CA SER A 105 12.68 -30.47 7.11
C SER A 105 12.18 -30.73 8.51
N GLU A 106 11.71 -29.67 9.19
CA GLU A 106 10.75 -29.82 10.30
C GLU A 106 9.46 -30.45 9.77
N MET A 107 8.88 -31.37 10.54
CA MET A 107 7.67 -32.15 10.21
C MET A 107 6.64 -32.15 11.35
N ASP A 108 7.04 -31.80 12.57
CA ASP A 108 6.17 -31.72 13.74
C ASP A 108 6.19 -30.30 14.31
N ALA A 109 5.01 -29.75 14.60
CA ALA A 109 4.86 -28.44 15.22
C ALA A 109 5.62 -28.31 16.56
N CYS A 110 5.70 -29.39 17.35
CA CYS A 110 6.48 -29.43 18.58
C CYS A 110 7.96 -29.10 18.34
N GLN A 111 8.57 -29.50 17.22
CA GLN A 111 9.96 -29.15 16.90
C GLN A 111 10.18 -27.63 16.84
N VAL A 112 9.20 -26.90 16.29
CA VAL A 112 9.25 -25.44 16.19
C VAL A 112 9.00 -24.80 17.56
N PHE A 113 8.00 -25.28 18.30
CA PHE A 113 7.68 -24.75 19.64
C PHE A 113 8.83 -24.99 20.62
N ASP A 114 9.41 -26.19 20.63
CA ASP A 114 10.53 -26.57 21.49
C ASP A 114 11.82 -25.82 21.13
N ARG A 115 12.13 -25.62 19.83
CA ARG A 115 13.33 -24.82 19.49
C ARG A 115 13.20 -23.35 19.86
N LEU A 116 11.99 -22.79 19.81
CA LEU A 116 11.73 -21.42 20.26
C LEU A 116 11.81 -21.32 21.78
N ALA A 117 10.95 -22.05 22.50
CA ALA A 117 10.86 -22.04 23.96
C ALA A 117 12.18 -22.47 24.63
N GLY A 118 12.81 -23.54 24.12
CA GLY A 118 14.10 -24.03 24.59
C GLY A 118 15.24 -23.03 24.38
N THR A 119 15.28 -22.32 23.25
CA THR A 119 16.33 -21.31 23.00
C THR A 119 16.17 -20.08 23.89
N TRP A 120 14.94 -19.58 24.09
CA TRP A 120 14.72 -18.49 25.05
C TRP A 120 15.06 -18.95 26.47
N THR A 121 14.75 -20.19 26.85
CA THR A 121 15.11 -20.74 28.16
C THR A 121 16.64 -20.89 28.30
N TYR A 122 17.35 -21.34 27.27
CA TYR A 122 18.81 -21.48 27.26
C TYR A 122 19.51 -20.13 27.44
N TRP A 123 19.09 -19.10 26.70
CA TRP A 123 19.63 -17.76 26.87
C TRP A 123 19.19 -17.10 28.19
N GLY A 124 17.95 -17.32 28.63
CA GLY A 124 17.46 -16.87 29.94
C GLY A 124 18.23 -17.47 31.11
N TRP A 125 18.57 -18.76 31.04
CA TRP A 125 19.42 -19.43 32.02
C TRP A 125 20.80 -18.80 32.07
N LYS A 126 21.46 -18.67 30.91
CA LYS A 126 22.79 -18.04 30.84
C LYS A 126 22.76 -16.60 31.34
N GLY A 127 21.74 -15.82 31.01
CA GLY A 127 21.55 -14.44 31.49
C GLY A 127 21.08 -14.30 32.94
N GLY A 128 20.86 -15.38 33.68
CA GLY A 128 20.48 -15.35 35.11
C GLY A 128 19.02 -14.98 35.40
N TYR A 129 18.10 -15.19 34.46
CA TYR A 129 16.68 -14.77 34.57
C TYR A 129 15.81 -15.61 35.53
N PHE A 130 16.29 -16.74 36.06
CA PHE A 130 15.52 -17.71 36.85
C PHE A 130 16.18 -18.02 38.22
N ASP A 131 15.41 -18.20 39.30
CA ASP A 131 15.96 -18.60 40.64
C ASP A 131 16.46 -20.03 40.67
N SER A 132 15.79 -20.91 39.92
CA SER A 132 15.91 -22.34 40.05
C SER A 132 15.83 -23.04 38.69
N GLU A 133 16.23 -24.30 38.66
CA GLU A 133 16.07 -25.14 37.48
C GLU A 133 14.57 -25.39 37.22
N GLU A 134 13.78 -25.51 38.28
CA GLU A 134 12.33 -25.65 38.25
C GLU A 134 11.63 -24.45 37.59
N ASP A 135 12.07 -23.22 37.87
CA ASP A 135 11.57 -22.00 37.23
C ASP A 135 11.92 -21.96 35.72
N ALA A 136 13.13 -22.39 35.35
CA ALA A 136 13.55 -22.47 33.95
C ALA A 136 12.74 -23.54 33.17
N VAL A 137 12.48 -24.70 33.79
CA VAL A 137 11.61 -25.75 33.20
C VAL A 137 10.17 -25.24 33.10
N ALA A 138 9.64 -24.57 34.13
CA ALA A 138 8.31 -23.96 34.09
C ALA A 138 8.18 -22.91 32.98
N PHE A 139 9.17 -22.04 32.81
CA PHE A 139 9.22 -21.06 31.74
C PHE A 139 9.17 -21.71 30.35
N ARG A 140 10.00 -22.73 30.12
CA ARG A 140 9.98 -23.49 28.85
C ARG A 140 8.60 -24.09 28.58
N ASP A 141 8.05 -24.79 29.56
CA ASP A 141 6.81 -25.55 29.39
C ASP A 141 5.60 -24.63 29.16
N GLU A 142 5.46 -23.55 29.94
CA GLU A 142 4.38 -22.58 29.80
C GLU A 142 4.42 -21.92 28.41
N LEU A 143 5.61 -21.59 27.88
CA LEU A 143 5.76 -21.00 26.54
C LEU A 143 5.45 -22.00 25.42
N ALA A 144 5.91 -23.25 25.55
CA ALA A 144 5.60 -24.33 24.62
C ALA A 144 4.07 -24.57 24.54
N TYR A 145 3.40 -24.61 25.69
CA TYR A 145 1.94 -24.69 25.77
C TYR A 145 1.26 -23.48 25.12
N MET A 146 1.69 -22.26 25.43
CA MET A 146 1.10 -21.03 24.88
C MET A 146 1.20 -20.95 23.35
N LEU A 147 2.33 -21.37 22.76
CA LEU A 147 2.51 -21.47 21.31
C LEU A 147 1.60 -22.54 20.71
N ALA A 148 1.57 -23.74 21.31
CA ALA A 148 0.73 -24.84 20.86
C ALA A 148 -0.78 -24.59 21.01
N THR A 149 -1.18 -23.67 21.90
CA THR A 149 -2.59 -23.28 22.11
C THR A 149 -2.95 -21.92 21.48
N GLN A 150 -2.10 -21.38 20.59
CA GLN A 150 -2.35 -20.15 19.82
C GLN A 150 -2.67 -18.92 20.71
N ARG A 151 -2.23 -18.93 21.97
CA ARG A 151 -2.46 -17.84 22.93
C ARG A 151 -1.68 -16.57 22.60
N VAL A 152 -0.59 -16.71 21.85
CA VAL A 152 0.40 -15.65 21.59
C VAL A 152 1.38 -16.15 20.53
N ALA A 153 1.87 -15.24 19.68
CA ALA A 153 2.90 -15.53 18.68
C ALA A 153 3.96 -14.42 18.63
N PRO A 154 5.27 -14.77 18.51
CA PRO A 154 6.31 -13.80 18.24
C PRO A 154 6.29 -13.35 16.77
N ASN A 155 7.00 -12.27 16.47
CA ASN A 155 7.19 -11.78 15.12
C ASN A 155 7.90 -12.80 14.21
N SER A 156 7.61 -12.76 12.91
CA SER A 156 8.06 -13.80 11.94
C SER A 156 9.57 -14.10 11.92
N PRO A 157 10.50 -13.11 12.03
CA PRO A 157 11.93 -13.40 12.20
C PRO A 157 12.31 -14.33 13.35
N GLN A 158 11.57 -14.37 14.48
CA GLN A 158 11.81 -15.36 15.54
C GLN A 158 11.55 -16.78 15.01
N TRP A 159 10.39 -17.00 14.39
CA TRP A 159 10.04 -18.28 13.75
C TRP A 159 11.04 -18.70 12.67
N PHE A 160 11.70 -17.77 11.97
CA PHE A 160 12.69 -18.11 10.96
C PHE A 160 14.08 -18.45 11.54
N ASN A 161 14.53 -17.73 12.58
CA ASN A 161 15.94 -17.69 12.96
C ASN A 161 16.24 -18.24 14.38
N THR A 162 15.31 -18.09 15.33
CA THR A 162 15.57 -18.38 16.75
C THR A 162 15.68 -19.87 17.02
N GLY A 163 16.88 -20.33 17.40
CA GLY A 163 17.09 -21.70 17.85
C GLY A 163 17.50 -22.72 16.79
N LEU A 164 17.75 -22.31 15.55
CA LEU A 164 18.31 -23.22 14.54
C LEU A 164 19.68 -23.77 14.97
N TYR A 165 20.53 -22.92 15.57
CA TYR A 165 21.83 -23.31 16.12
C TYR A 165 21.69 -24.15 17.40
N TRP A 166 20.82 -23.74 18.34
CA TRP A 166 20.64 -24.43 19.62
C TRP A 166 20.00 -25.83 19.47
N ALA A 167 18.93 -25.95 18.67
CA ALA A 167 18.22 -27.21 18.53
C ALA A 167 18.94 -28.21 17.61
N TYR A 168 19.53 -27.73 16.51
CA TYR A 168 20.01 -28.57 15.40
C TYR A 168 21.49 -28.43 15.06
N GLY A 169 22.20 -27.45 15.63
CA GLY A 169 23.58 -27.13 15.25
C GLY A 169 23.72 -26.49 13.86
N ILE A 170 22.63 -25.97 13.27
CA ILE A 170 22.67 -25.31 11.95
C ILE A 170 23.42 -23.98 12.09
N ASP A 171 24.48 -23.81 11.30
CA ASP A 171 25.33 -22.62 11.30
C ASP A 171 25.74 -22.18 9.88
N GLY A 172 26.36 -21.00 9.77
CA GLY A 172 26.98 -20.47 8.57
C GLY A 172 27.95 -19.33 8.92
N PRO A 173 28.83 -18.90 7.99
CA PRO A 173 29.82 -17.86 8.26
C PRO A 173 29.16 -16.51 8.52
N GLY A 174 29.65 -15.78 9.52
CA GLY A 174 29.15 -14.46 9.92
C GLY A 174 29.18 -13.41 8.80
N GLN A 175 28.08 -12.68 8.63
CA GLN A 175 27.81 -11.87 7.41
C GLN A 175 27.94 -10.36 7.61
N GLY A 176 28.79 -9.94 8.56
CA GLY A 176 28.99 -8.53 8.90
C GLY A 176 28.08 -7.99 10.00
N HIS A 177 27.40 -8.89 10.71
CA HIS A 177 26.61 -8.57 11.91
C HIS A 177 27.48 -8.36 13.16
N PHE A 178 26.86 -7.73 14.16
CA PHE A 178 27.43 -7.42 15.47
C PHE A 178 26.43 -7.74 16.58
N TYR A 179 26.93 -8.02 17.78
CA TYR A 179 26.15 -8.15 19.01
C TYR A 179 26.90 -7.48 20.16
N VAL A 180 26.22 -7.18 21.27
CA VAL A 180 26.91 -6.83 22.52
C VAL A 180 26.99 -8.09 23.37
N ASP A 181 28.21 -8.48 23.71
CA ASP A 181 28.45 -9.59 24.61
C ASP A 181 27.92 -9.24 26.00
N TRP A 182 26.93 -10.00 26.49
CA TRP A 182 26.17 -9.65 27.70
C TRP A 182 26.98 -9.80 28.99
N GLN A 183 28.05 -10.63 29.00
CA GLN A 183 28.92 -10.83 30.15
C GLN A 183 29.93 -9.69 30.31
N THR A 184 30.50 -9.23 29.20
CA THR A 184 31.59 -8.24 29.18
C THR A 184 31.13 -6.83 28.83
N GLY A 185 29.89 -6.67 28.34
CA GLY A 185 29.34 -5.42 27.80
C GLY A 185 29.99 -4.97 26.49
N LYS A 186 30.78 -5.82 25.81
CA LYS A 186 31.59 -5.42 24.66
C LYS A 186 30.90 -5.69 23.34
N LEU A 187 30.83 -4.65 22.51
CA LEU A 187 30.43 -4.76 21.11
C LEU A 187 31.39 -5.69 20.35
N THR A 188 30.85 -6.77 19.80
CA THR A 188 31.59 -7.87 19.18
C THR A 188 31.05 -8.15 17.78
N LYS A 189 31.94 -8.49 16.84
CA LYS A 189 31.54 -8.89 15.48
C LYS A 189 31.19 -10.38 15.46
N SER A 190 30.03 -10.73 14.90
CA SER A 190 29.57 -12.11 14.80
C SER A 190 30.49 -12.97 13.94
N LYS A 191 30.84 -14.14 14.44
CA LYS A 191 31.60 -15.19 13.71
C LYS A 191 30.66 -16.18 13.01
N SER A 192 29.53 -16.45 13.63
CA SER A 192 28.43 -17.32 13.18
C SER A 192 27.27 -16.49 12.61
N ALA A 193 26.45 -17.10 11.74
CA ALA A 193 25.20 -16.54 11.23
C ALA A 193 23.95 -16.91 12.06
N TYR A 194 24.04 -17.90 12.97
CA TYR A 194 22.88 -18.45 13.67
C TYR A 194 23.05 -18.69 15.18
N GLU A 195 24.27 -18.71 15.73
CA GLU A 195 24.58 -18.81 17.17
C GLU A 195 23.86 -17.71 17.96
N HIS A 196 24.03 -16.47 17.51
CA HIS A 196 23.17 -15.35 17.83
C HIS A 196 22.11 -15.21 16.71
N PRO A 197 20.80 -15.36 16.97
CA PRO A 197 19.79 -15.16 15.94
C PRO A 197 19.60 -13.67 15.59
N GLN A 198 18.92 -13.39 14.48
CA GLN A 198 18.30 -12.09 14.21
C GLN A 198 16.78 -12.19 14.47
N PRO A 199 16.31 -12.03 15.73
CA PRO A 199 14.90 -12.17 16.08
C PRO A 199 14.08 -10.90 15.87
N HIS A 200 14.71 -9.74 15.63
CA HIS A 200 14.01 -8.45 15.53
C HIS A 200 13.29 -8.31 14.18
N ALA A 201 12.10 -7.71 14.17
CA ALA A 201 11.35 -7.45 12.92
C ALA A 201 11.45 -6.01 12.44
N CYS A 202 11.63 -5.08 13.36
CA CYS A 202 11.45 -3.66 13.13
C CYS A 202 12.73 -2.92 13.50
N PHE A 203 13.21 -2.09 12.59
CA PHE A 203 14.44 -1.33 12.75
C PHE A 203 14.16 0.12 12.39
N ILE A 204 14.76 1.04 13.14
CA ILE A 204 14.89 2.45 12.78
C ILE A 204 16.37 2.68 12.47
N GLN A 205 16.69 3.41 11.42
CA GLN A 205 18.07 3.66 11.00
C GLN A 205 18.31 5.14 10.69
N SER A 206 19.44 5.67 11.15
CA SER A 206 19.86 7.04 10.80
C SER A 206 20.44 7.09 9.39
N VAL A 207 20.41 8.30 8.81
CA VAL A 207 21.10 8.64 7.57
C VAL A 207 21.74 10.02 7.68
N GLY A 208 23.05 10.07 7.48
CA GLY A 208 23.81 11.31 7.38
C GLY A 208 23.81 11.87 5.95
N ASP A 209 23.94 13.19 5.83
CA ASP A 209 24.12 13.89 4.54
C ASP A 209 25.57 13.78 4.03
N ASP A 210 25.97 12.53 3.80
CA ASP A 210 27.19 12.06 3.15
C ASP A 210 26.84 10.95 2.15
N LEU A 211 27.57 10.84 1.04
CA LEU A 211 27.25 9.88 0.00
C LEU A 211 27.73 8.45 0.30
N VAL A 212 28.97 8.26 0.78
CA VAL A 212 29.68 6.96 0.73
C VAL A 212 30.36 6.54 2.03
N ASN A 213 30.50 7.43 3.01
CA ASN A 213 31.11 7.09 4.30
C ASN A 213 30.15 6.27 5.19
N GLU A 214 30.68 5.67 6.26
CA GLU A 214 29.87 4.94 7.26
C GLU A 214 28.79 5.89 7.84
N GLY A 215 27.53 5.44 7.88
CA GLY A 215 26.38 6.27 8.24
C GLY A 215 25.81 7.16 7.10
N GLY A 216 26.46 7.20 5.93
CA GLY A 216 25.97 7.91 4.74
C GLY A 216 24.88 7.17 3.96
N ILE A 217 24.46 7.77 2.84
CA ILE A 217 23.33 7.30 2.00
C ILE A 217 23.58 5.90 1.42
N MET A 218 24.76 5.64 0.84
CA MET A 218 25.06 4.34 0.23
C MET A 218 25.25 3.25 1.29
N ASP A 219 25.81 3.60 2.46
CA ASP A 219 25.94 2.67 3.59
C ASP A 219 24.57 2.27 4.16
N LEU A 220 23.62 3.20 4.26
CA LEU A 220 22.23 2.87 4.62
C LEU A 220 21.69 1.74 3.73
N TRP A 221 21.80 1.85 2.41
CA TRP A 221 21.28 0.81 1.50
C TRP A 221 21.96 -0.55 1.68
N VAL A 222 23.26 -0.56 2.03
CA VAL A 222 23.98 -1.80 2.39
C VAL A 222 23.46 -2.38 3.71
N ARG A 223 23.18 -1.56 4.72
CA ARG A 223 22.57 -1.99 5.99
C ARG A 223 21.15 -2.50 5.79
N GLU A 224 20.34 -1.82 4.99
CA GLU A 224 18.98 -2.24 4.61
C GLU A 224 18.98 -3.58 3.85
N ALA A 225 19.90 -3.76 2.90
CA ALA A 225 20.05 -5.04 2.18
C ALA A 225 20.33 -6.23 3.13
N ARG A 226 21.13 -6.02 4.18
CA ARG A 226 21.36 -7.03 5.23
C ARG A 226 20.06 -7.33 6.01
N LEU A 227 19.27 -6.32 6.35
CA LEU A 227 17.99 -6.50 7.05
C LEU A 227 16.96 -7.26 6.21
N PHE A 228 16.79 -6.88 4.94
CA PHE A 228 15.84 -7.52 4.04
C PHE A 228 16.19 -9.00 3.79
N LYS A 229 17.48 -9.35 3.72
CA LYS A 229 17.93 -10.75 3.60
C LYS A 229 17.39 -11.66 4.71
N TYR A 230 17.37 -11.19 5.95
CA TYR A 230 16.86 -11.93 7.12
C TYR A 230 15.36 -11.67 7.38
N GLY A 231 14.65 -11.04 6.43
CA GLY A 231 13.21 -10.82 6.50
C GLY A 231 12.76 -9.76 7.51
N SER A 232 13.64 -8.83 7.89
CA SER A 232 13.32 -7.67 8.73
C SER A 232 12.93 -6.44 7.90
N GLY A 233 12.18 -5.51 8.50
CA GLY A 233 11.82 -4.22 7.90
C GLY A 233 12.48 -3.04 8.61
N THR A 234 12.61 -1.91 7.91
CA THR A 234 13.44 -0.75 8.32
C THR A 234 12.73 0.57 8.05
N GLY A 235 13.00 1.60 8.83
CA GLY A 235 12.56 2.96 8.54
C GLY A 235 13.61 4.01 8.86
N SER A 236 13.57 5.13 8.13
CA SER A 236 14.53 6.23 8.27
C SER A 236 13.85 7.58 8.01
N ASN A 237 14.21 8.59 8.79
CA ASN A 237 13.88 9.99 8.48
C ASN A 237 14.99 10.61 7.63
N PHE A 238 14.64 10.99 6.41
CA PHE A 238 15.56 11.51 5.39
C PHE A 238 15.80 13.02 5.49
N SER A 239 15.18 13.70 6.46
CA SER A 239 15.20 15.16 6.57
C SER A 239 16.54 15.78 6.91
N HIS A 240 17.55 14.98 7.27
CA HIS A 240 18.93 15.46 7.40
C HIS A 240 19.61 15.69 6.05
N LEU A 241 19.13 15.05 4.97
CA LEU A 241 19.66 15.25 3.63
C LEU A 241 19.34 16.67 3.14
N ARG A 242 20.32 17.31 2.51
CA ARG A 242 20.14 18.67 1.96
C ARG A 242 19.20 18.67 0.75
N GLY A 243 18.32 19.66 0.68
CA GLY A 243 17.35 19.79 -0.40
C GLY A 243 17.97 20.09 -1.76
N GLU A 244 17.17 20.06 -2.81
CA GLU A 244 17.63 20.35 -4.16
C GLU A 244 18.25 21.76 -4.24
N GLY A 245 19.36 21.89 -4.95
CA GLY A 245 20.01 23.17 -5.16
C GLY A 245 20.87 23.70 -4.00
N GLU A 246 20.84 23.08 -2.82
CA GLU A 246 21.80 23.37 -1.74
C GLU A 246 23.24 23.04 -2.16
N LYS A 247 24.24 23.74 -1.59
CA LYS A 247 25.65 23.65 -2.03
C LYS A 247 26.31 22.33 -1.62
N LEU A 248 27.24 21.86 -2.47
CA LEU A 248 28.16 20.76 -2.18
C LEU A 248 29.55 21.28 -1.81
N SER A 249 30.27 20.55 -0.96
CA SER A 249 31.62 20.93 -0.49
C SER A 249 32.68 20.92 -1.60
N GLY A 250 32.57 20.01 -2.57
CA GLY A 250 33.43 19.96 -3.76
C GLY A 250 33.04 20.96 -4.87
N GLY A 251 32.06 21.84 -4.63
CA GLY A 251 31.42 22.66 -5.66
C GLY A 251 30.23 21.95 -6.32
N GLY A 252 29.35 22.74 -6.95
CA GLY A 252 28.09 22.26 -7.51
C GLY A 252 26.91 22.35 -6.53
N LYS A 253 25.82 21.65 -6.87
CA LYS A 253 24.52 21.67 -6.18
C LYS A 253 24.02 20.25 -5.91
N SER A 254 23.26 20.08 -4.84
CA SER A 254 22.55 18.85 -4.49
C SER A 254 21.48 18.48 -5.52
N SER A 255 21.27 17.18 -5.71
CA SER A 255 20.19 16.58 -6.49
C SER A 255 18.87 16.38 -5.70
N GLY A 256 18.81 16.91 -4.47
CA GLY A 256 17.69 16.72 -3.53
C GLY A 256 17.57 15.29 -3.00
N LEU A 257 16.72 15.09 -2.00
CA LEU A 257 16.48 13.76 -1.41
C LEU A 257 15.72 12.84 -2.35
N MET A 258 14.86 13.39 -3.23
CA MET A 258 14.01 12.62 -4.13
C MET A 258 14.80 11.76 -5.11
N SER A 259 15.99 12.20 -5.50
CA SER A 259 16.92 11.42 -6.34
C SER A 259 17.42 10.16 -5.63
N PHE A 260 17.70 10.24 -4.33
CA PHE A 260 18.19 9.12 -3.52
C PHE A 260 17.06 8.17 -3.09
N LEU A 261 15.87 8.70 -2.78
CA LEU A 261 14.70 7.88 -2.45
C LEU A 261 14.34 6.91 -3.59
N LYS A 262 14.38 7.38 -4.84
CA LYS A 262 14.13 6.55 -6.03
C LYS A 262 15.14 5.40 -6.18
N ILE A 263 16.41 5.60 -5.80
CA ILE A 263 17.41 4.53 -5.84
C ILE A 263 17.18 3.53 -4.69
N GLY A 264 16.88 4.02 -3.48
CA GLY A 264 16.56 3.17 -2.33
C GLY A 264 15.33 2.30 -2.53
N ASP A 265 14.28 2.84 -3.13
CA ASP A 265 13.07 2.10 -3.55
C ASP A 265 13.41 0.97 -4.54
N ARG A 266 14.25 1.26 -5.54
CA ARG A 266 14.73 0.25 -6.51
C ARG A 266 15.61 -0.83 -5.88
N ALA A 267 16.47 -0.46 -4.95
CA ALA A 267 17.26 -1.42 -4.18
C ALA A 267 16.37 -2.33 -3.32
N ALA A 268 15.33 -1.78 -2.69
CA ALA A 268 14.35 -2.55 -1.91
C ALA A 268 13.58 -3.55 -2.80
N GLY A 269 13.05 -3.10 -3.94
CA GLY A 269 12.30 -3.97 -4.86
C GLY A 269 13.12 -5.14 -5.45
N ALA A 270 14.44 -4.97 -5.57
CA ALA A 270 15.34 -6.01 -6.05
C ALA A 270 15.67 -7.11 -5.01
N ILE A 271 15.40 -6.90 -3.72
CA ILE A 271 15.82 -7.80 -2.64
C ILE A 271 14.63 -8.55 -2.04
N LYS A 272 14.68 -9.89 -2.09
CA LYS A 272 13.66 -10.80 -1.53
C LYS A 272 14.29 -11.77 -0.53
N SER A 273 13.69 -11.90 0.65
CA SER A 273 14.19 -12.82 1.71
C SER A 273 14.05 -14.28 1.28
N GLY A 274 15.12 -15.07 1.44
CA GLY A 274 15.12 -16.52 1.18
C GLY A 274 14.72 -16.95 -0.23
N GLY A 275 14.72 -16.03 -1.21
CA GLY A 275 14.31 -16.28 -2.60
C GLY A 275 12.82 -16.53 -2.84
N THR A 276 11.97 -16.70 -1.81
CA THR A 276 10.61 -17.24 -2.00
C THR A 276 9.45 -16.61 -1.22
N THR A 277 9.63 -15.83 -0.14
CA THR A 277 8.48 -15.53 0.77
C THR A 277 8.29 -14.12 1.34
N ARG A 278 9.24 -13.18 1.27
CA ARG A 278 9.02 -11.80 1.77
C ARG A 278 9.71 -10.72 0.93
N ARG A 279 8.94 -9.73 0.45
CA ARG A 279 9.45 -8.47 -0.13
C ARG A 279 10.13 -7.63 0.96
N ALA A 280 11.05 -6.75 0.56
CA ALA A 280 11.53 -5.68 1.42
C ALA A 280 10.37 -4.81 1.94
N ALA A 281 10.51 -4.28 3.16
CA ALA A 281 9.53 -3.39 3.79
C ALA A 281 10.26 -2.18 4.37
N LYS A 282 9.97 -0.99 3.83
CA LYS A 282 10.67 0.26 4.13
C LYS A 282 9.68 1.34 4.57
N MET A 283 10.02 2.12 5.60
CA MET A 283 9.41 3.42 5.89
C MET A 283 10.35 4.55 5.44
N VAL A 284 9.79 5.55 4.76
CA VAL A 284 10.44 6.83 4.50
C VAL A 284 9.69 7.89 5.31
N VAL A 285 10.42 8.69 6.09
CA VAL A 285 9.86 9.83 6.81
C VAL A 285 10.55 11.11 6.34
N VAL A 286 9.76 12.17 6.13
CA VAL A 286 10.26 13.53 5.85
C VAL A 286 9.51 14.53 6.73
N ASP A 287 10.23 15.47 7.32
CA ASP A 287 9.69 16.53 8.18
C ASP A 287 9.03 17.62 7.31
N ILE A 288 7.91 18.15 7.79
CA ILE A 288 7.08 19.12 7.07
C ILE A 288 7.76 20.46 6.71
N ASP A 289 8.93 20.76 7.29
CA ASP A 289 9.75 21.94 7.01
C ASP A 289 10.91 21.67 6.02
N HIS A 290 10.97 20.49 5.40
CA HIS A 290 12.03 20.13 4.44
C HIS A 290 11.86 20.86 3.09
N PRO A 291 12.92 21.38 2.43
CA PRO A 291 12.82 22.05 1.13
C PRO A 291 12.15 21.24 0.02
N ASP A 292 12.31 19.91 0.02
CA ASP A 292 11.79 19.01 -1.01
C ASP A 292 10.41 18.42 -0.63
N ILE A 293 9.78 18.87 0.47
CA ILE A 293 8.56 18.26 1.03
C ILE A 293 7.38 18.22 0.04
N GLU A 294 7.23 19.26 -0.78
CA GLU A 294 6.17 19.35 -1.79
C GLU A 294 6.31 18.30 -2.89
N GLU A 295 7.53 17.92 -3.25
CA GLU A 295 7.77 16.86 -4.23
C GLU A 295 7.57 15.47 -3.62
N TYR A 296 7.93 15.32 -2.35
CA TYR A 296 7.78 14.09 -1.59
C TYR A 296 6.30 13.71 -1.39
N ILE A 297 5.45 14.68 -1.00
CA ILE A 297 4.00 14.48 -0.88
C ILE A 297 3.39 14.09 -2.24
N ASP A 298 3.77 14.80 -3.31
CA ASP A 298 3.26 14.52 -4.66
C ASP A 298 3.79 13.21 -5.28
N TRP A 299 4.79 12.55 -4.67
CA TRP A 299 5.58 11.52 -5.34
C TRP A 299 4.70 10.37 -5.82
N LYS A 300 4.00 9.69 -4.90
CA LYS A 300 3.15 8.54 -5.27
C LYS A 300 2.00 8.92 -6.19
N VAL A 301 1.38 10.08 -5.96
CA VAL A 301 0.32 10.63 -6.85
C VAL A 301 0.80 10.71 -8.31
N LYS A 302 2.00 11.26 -8.55
CA LYS A 302 2.59 11.36 -9.89
C LYS A 302 2.99 10.00 -10.48
N GLU A 303 3.28 9.00 -9.65
CA GLU A 303 3.66 7.65 -10.08
C GLU A 303 2.40 6.81 -10.43
N GLU A 304 1.30 6.90 -9.68
CA GLU A 304 0.00 6.29 -10.06
C GLU A 304 -0.51 6.84 -11.41
N GLN A 305 -0.41 8.16 -11.62
CA GLN A 305 -0.74 8.81 -12.90
C GLN A 305 0.09 8.27 -14.09
N LYS A 306 1.36 7.89 -13.86
CA LYS A 306 2.19 7.24 -14.88
C LYS A 306 1.69 5.82 -15.18
N VAL A 307 1.33 5.03 -14.17
CA VAL A 307 0.75 3.68 -14.39
C VAL A 307 -0.52 3.78 -15.24
N ALA A 308 -1.46 4.66 -14.87
CA ALA A 308 -2.69 4.89 -15.64
C ALA A 308 -2.38 5.26 -17.11
N SER A 309 -1.40 6.13 -17.33
CA SER A 309 -0.95 6.57 -18.66
C SER A 309 -0.32 5.43 -19.48
N LEU A 310 0.53 4.59 -18.86
CA LEU A 310 1.19 3.45 -19.51
C LEU A 310 0.17 2.38 -19.91
N VAL A 311 -0.73 2.00 -19.00
CA VAL A 311 -1.78 1.01 -19.23
C VAL A 311 -2.70 1.48 -20.36
N THR A 312 -3.30 2.66 -20.21
CA THR A 312 -4.25 3.23 -21.18
C THR A 312 -3.61 3.43 -22.55
N GLY A 313 -2.42 4.03 -22.59
CA GLY A 313 -1.67 4.24 -23.82
C GLY A 313 -1.34 2.95 -24.55
N SER A 314 -0.90 1.91 -23.82
CA SER A 314 -0.57 0.61 -24.43
C SER A 314 -1.81 -0.07 -25.04
N LYS A 315 -2.96 -0.02 -24.36
CA LYS A 315 -4.25 -0.57 -24.86
C LYS A 315 -4.71 0.15 -26.13
N ILE A 316 -4.73 1.49 -26.12
CA ILE A 316 -5.10 2.33 -27.28
C ILE A 316 -4.18 2.04 -28.47
N VAL A 317 -2.87 1.99 -28.26
CA VAL A 317 -1.92 1.66 -29.34
C VAL A 317 -2.20 0.27 -29.91
N LYS A 318 -2.35 -0.78 -29.09
CA LYS A 318 -2.69 -2.13 -29.58
C LYS A 318 -3.97 -2.13 -30.41
N GLN A 319 -5.04 -1.51 -29.92
CA GLN A 319 -6.33 -1.42 -30.60
C GLN A 319 -6.19 -0.83 -32.02
N HIS A 320 -5.53 0.33 -32.15
CA HIS A 320 -5.36 0.98 -33.46
C HIS A 320 -4.39 0.25 -34.38
N LEU A 321 -3.31 -0.33 -33.86
CA LEU A 321 -2.37 -1.11 -34.69
C LEU A 321 -3.03 -2.39 -35.24
N THR A 322 -3.86 -3.07 -34.43
CA THR A 322 -4.66 -4.22 -34.89
C THR A 322 -5.73 -3.79 -35.91
N ALA A 323 -6.41 -2.65 -35.71
CA ALA A 323 -7.38 -2.13 -36.67
C ALA A 323 -6.74 -1.78 -38.03
N ILE A 324 -5.57 -1.12 -38.01
CA ILE A 324 -4.78 -0.81 -39.20
C ILE A 324 -4.31 -2.10 -39.90
N MET A 325 -3.84 -3.10 -39.15
CA MET A 325 -3.45 -4.40 -39.71
C MET A 325 -4.64 -5.07 -40.41
N LYS A 326 -5.80 -5.18 -39.75
CA LYS A 326 -7.03 -5.71 -40.35
C LYS A 326 -7.46 -4.94 -41.60
N ALA A 327 -7.34 -3.60 -41.60
CA ALA A 327 -7.69 -2.77 -42.77
C ALA A 327 -6.73 -2.96 -43.97
N CYS A 328 -5.49 -3.37 -43.73
CA CYS A 328 -4.55 -3.77 -44.79
C CYS A 328 -4.80 -5.21 -45.27
N VAL A 329 -5.08 -6.15 -44.36
CA VAL A 329 -5.19 -7.60 -44.65
C VAL A 329 -6.54 -7.95 -45.29
N ASN A 330 -7.64 -7.36 -44.83
CA ASN A 330 -9.00 -7.66 -45.31
C ASN A 330 -9.38 -6.81 -46.54
N CYS A 331 -8.40 -6.35 -47.31
CA CYS A 331 -8.61 -5.51 -48.48
C CYS A 331 -8.60 -6.36 -49.77
N GLU A 332 -9.62 -6.17 -50.61
CA GLU A 332 -9.85 -6.96 -51.83
C GLU A 332 -9.28 -6.28 -53.11
N ALA A 333 -8.50 -5.20 -52.97
CA ALA A 333 -7.88 -4.50 -54.09
C ALA A 333 -6.57 -5.17 -54.55
N ASP A 334 -5.98 -4.65 -55.64
CA ASP A 334 -4.65 -5.06 -56.08
C ASP A 334 -3.62 -4.97 -54.94
N LYS A 335 -2.73 -5.96 -54.84
CA LYS A 335 -1.94 -6.22 -53.63
C LYS A 335 -1.22 -5.00 -53.06
N ASP A 336 -0.67 -4.13 -53.89
CA ASP A 336 0.04 -2.93 -53.42
C ASP A 336 -0.90 -1.76 -53.03
N ASP A 337 -2.11 -1.71 -53.59
CA ASP A 337 -3.08 -0.64 -53.35
C ASP A 337 -3.76 -0.77 -51.97
N CYS A 338 -3.81 -1.98 -51.43
CA CYS A 338 -4.27 -2.24 -50.07
C CYS A 338 -3.41 -1.59 -48.98
N PHE A 339 -2.17 -1.25 -49.28
CA PHE A 339 -1.23 -0.60 -48.36
C PHE A 339 -1.10 0.93 -48.58
N ASP A 340 -1.81 1.49 -49.57
CA ASP A 340 -1.81 2.93 -49.85
C ASP A 340 -3.03 3.63 -49.20
N PRO A 341 -2.84 4.52 -48.21
CA PRO A 341 -3.92 5.30 -47.59
C PRO A 341 -4.63 6.28 -48.54
N ALA A 342 -4.09 6.54 -49.73
CA ALA A 342 -4.79 7.29 -50.77
C ALA A 342 -5.86 6.44 -51.47
N LYS A 343 -5.66 5.12 -51.56
CA LYS A 343 -6.48 4.17 -52.33
C LYS A 343 -7.37 3.27 -51.47
N ASN A 344 -6.92 2.87 -50.28
CA ASN A 344 -7.70 2.08 -49.33
C ASN A 344 -8.44 3.01 -48.33
N PRO A 345 -9.77 3.20 -48.44
CA PRO A 345 -10.51 4.12 -47.59
C PRO A 345 -10.63 3.64 -46.14
N ALA A 346 -10.65 2.33 -45.91
CA ALA A 346 -10.67 1.74 -44.57
C ALA A 346 -9.34 2.03 -43.86
N LEU A 347 -8.21 1.75 -44.51
CA LEU A 347 -6.87 2.10 -44.00
C LEU A 347 -6.75 3.60 -43.72
N LYS A 348 -7.26 4.46 -44.62
CA LYS A 348 -7.29 5.91 -44.41
C LYS A 348 -8.11 6.32 -43.18
N ARG A 349 -9.23 5.66 -42.93
CA ARG A 349 -10.09 5.87 -41.75
C ARG A 349 -9.36 5.46 -40.47
N GLU A 350 -8.78 4.26 -40.43
CA GLU A 350 -8.07 3.76 -39.24
C GLU A 350 -6.80 4.58 -38.95
N ILE A 351 -6.05 5.01 -39.96
CA ILE A 351 -4.92 5.95 -39.78
C ILE A 351 -5.41 7.28 -39.22
N LYS A 352 -6.55 7.81 -39.68
CA LYS A 352 -7.10 9.06 -39.14
C LYS A 352 -7.58 8.89 -37.70
N ALA A 353 -8.16 7.74 -37.34
CA ALA A 353 -8.54 7.40 -35.96
C ALA A 353 -7.31 7.28 -35.06
N ALA A 354 -6.29 6.55 -35.49
CA ALA A 354 -5.02 6.40 -34.78
C ALA A 354 -4.33 7.76 -34.55
N LYS A 355 -4.29 8.64 -35.56
CA LYS A 355 -3.76 10.01 -35.41
C LYS A 355 -4.60 10.88 -34.48
N LYS A 356 -5.95 10.77 -34.51
CA LYS A 356 -6.83 11.48 -33.57
C LYS A 356 -6.52 11.07 -32.12
N ASN A 357 -6.21 9.80 -31.89
CA ASN A 357 -5.86 9.23 -30.60
C ASN A 357 -4.33 9.21 -30.34
N GLN A 358 -3.57 10.08 -31.02
CA GLN A 358 -2.15 10.35 -30.80
C GLN A 358 -1.20 9.13 -30.93
N VAL A 359 -1.61 8.07 -31.64
CA VAL A 359 -0.76 6.90 -31.90
C VAL A 359 0.45 7.33 -32.75
N PRO A 360 1.70 7.04 -32.33
CA PRO A 360 2.88 7.50 -33.04
C PRO A 360 2.96 7.04 -34.50
N GLU A 361 3.21 7.97 -35.43
CA GLU A 361 3.17 7.70 -36.87
C GLU A 361 4.20 6.65 -37.34
N ASN A 362 5.30 6.47 -36.61
CA ASN A 362 6.30 5.45 -36.91
C ASN A 362 5.74 4.02 -36.73
N TYR A 363 4.90 3.78 -35.73
CA TYR A 363 4.23 2.49 -35.53
C TYR A 363 3.16 2.26 -36.61
N VAL A 364 2.38 3.28 -36.95
CA VAL A 364 1.41 3.21 -38.07
C VAL A 364 2.10 2.81 -39.38
N LYS A 365 3.22 3.46 -39.72
CA LYS A 365 4.02 3.12 -40.92
C LYS A 365 4.60 1.70 -40.83
N ARG A 366 5.08 1.28 -39.66
CA ARG A 366 5.62 -0.08 -39.43
C ARG A 366 4.57 -1.16 -39.66
N VAL A 367 3.33 -1.00 -39.17
CA VAL A 367 2.24 -1.96 -39.40
C VAL A 367 1.94 -2.12 -40.88
N ILE A 368 1.82 -1.02 -41.63
CA ILE A 368 1.56 -1.05 -43.08
C ILE A 368 2.70 -1.76 -43.82
N GLN A 369 3.96 -1.52 -43.41
CA GLN A 369 5.12 -2.22 -43.95
C GLN A 369 5.16 -3.72 -43.61
N PHE A 370 4.71 -4.12 -42.43
CA PHE A 370 4.58 -5.54 -42.05
C PHE A 370 3.44 -6.23 -42.82
N ALA A 371 2.29 -5.59 -42.96
CA ALA A 371 1.20 -6.09 -43.79
C ALA A 371 1.66 -6.32 -45.24
N ARG A 372 2.43 -5.39 -45.81
CA ARG A 372 3.04 -5.51 -47.15
C ARG A 372 4.08 -6.62 -47.29
N GLN A 373 4.64 -7.09 -46.16
CA GLN A 373 5.54 -8.26 -46.12
C GLN A 373 4.79 -9.59 -45.89
N GLY A 374 3.46 -9.57 -45.80
CA GLY A 374 2.62 -10.77 -45.65
C GLY A 374 2.31 -11.17 -44.20
N TYR A 375 2.65 -10.33 -43.21
CA TYR A 375 2.22 -10.55 -41.83
C TYR A 375 0.74 -10.19 -41.67
N THR A 376 -0.05 -11.08 -41.05
CA THR A 376 -1.51 -10.91 -40.87
C THR A 376 -1.92 -10.44 -39.47
N ASP A 377 -1.01 -10.47 -38.50
CA ASP A 377 -1.24 -10.06 -37.11
C ASP A 377 -0.05 -9.25 -36.58
N ILE A 378 -0.29 -8.48 -35.51
CA ILE A 378 0.75 -7.75 -34.78
C ILE A 378 0.64 -8.00 -33.28
N GLN A 379 1.69 -8.61 -32.71
CA GLN A 379 1.84 -8.67 -31.27
C GLN A 379 2.40 -7.35 -30.72
N PHE A 380 1.62 -6.74 -29.84
CA PHE A 380 1.99 -5.56 -29.06
C PHE A 380 1.68 -5.84 -27.59
N LYS A 381 2.70 -5.79 -26.71
CA LYS A 381 2.53 -6.02 -25.27
C LYS A 381 1.71 -4.87 -24.69
N THR A 382 0.68 -5.21 -23.93
CA THR A 382 -0.14 -4.26 -23.17
C THR A 382 0.16 -4.43 -21.69
N TYR A 383 0.19 -3.31 -20.96
CA TYR A 383 0.27 -3.32 -19.52
C TYR A 383 -1.13 -3.40 -18.89
N ASP A 384 -1.15 -3.69 -17.59
CA ASP A 384 -2.33 -3.73 -16.75
C ASP A 384 -2.05 -3.06 -15.39
N THR A 385 -3.11 -2.87 -14.61
CA THR A 385 -3.08 -2.23 -13.29
C THR A 385 -2.90 -3.26 -12.16
N ASP A 386 -2.36 -4.45 -12.43
CA ASP A 386 -1.98 -5.38 -11.35
C ASP A 386 -0.76 -4.79 -10.59
N TRP A 387 -0.78 -4.80 -9.25
CA TRP A 387 0.30 -4.29 -8.40
C TRP A 387 1.68 -4.93 -8.65
N ASP A 388 1.70 -6.17 -9.16
CA ASP A 388 2.92 -6.87 -9.60
C ASP A 388 3.12 -6.74 -11.14
N SER A 389 2.50 -5.75 -11.79
CA SER A 389 2.63 -5.46 -13.22
C SER A 389 3.91 -4.72 -13.58
N GLU A 390 4.39 -4.89 -14.81
CA GLU A 390 5.52 -4.18 -15.41
C GLU A 390 5.29 -2.65 -15.42
N ALA A 391 4.03 -2.19 -15.46
CA ALA A 391 3.74 -0.77 -15.26
C ALA A 391 4.02 -0.33 -13.82
N TYR A 392 3.54 -1.08 -12.81
CA TYR A 392 3.89 -0.79 -11.41
C TYR A 392 5.39 -0.99 -11.11
N LEU A 393 6.03 -1.98 -11.71
CA LEU A 393 7.47 -2.23 -11.64
C LEU A 393 8.30 -1.20 -12.40
N THR A 394 7.73 -0.36 -13.28
CA THR A 394 8.48 0.72 -13.98
C THR A 394 8.36 2.08 -13.29
N VAL A 395 7.40 2.26 -12.38
CA VAL A 395 7.29 3.46 -11.53
C VAL A 395 8.09 3.34 -10.23
N SER A 396 8.12 4.39 -9.42
CA SER A 396 8.93 4.47 -8.19
C SER A 396 8.09 4.74 -6.94
N GLY A 397 8.68 4.47 -5.78
CA GLY A 397 8.07 4.68 -4.46
C GLY A 397 7.11 3.57 -4.00
N GLN A 398 6.99 2.48 -4.77
CA GLN A 398 6.05 1.39 -4.48
C GLN A 398 6.58 0.38 -3.44
N ASN A 399 7.88 0.41 -3.12
CA ASN A 399 8.52 -0.48 -2.14
C ASN A 399 8.73 0.19 -0.76
N SER A 400 8.19 1.40 -0.56
CA SER A 400 8.16 2.08 0.73
C SER A 400 6.76 2.54 1.12
N ASN A 401 6.48 2.50 2.42
CA ASN A 401 5.45 3.34 3.02
C ASN A 401 6.06 4.73 3.21
N ASN A 402 5.31 5.78 2.88
CA ASN A 402 5.76 7.15 2.99
C ASN A 402 4.98 7.83 4.12
N SER A 403 5.66 8.53 5.02
CA SER A 403 5.02 9.35 6.05
C SER A 403 5.64 10.74 6.15
N VAL A 404 4.84 11.71 6.61
CA VAL A 404 5.27 13.07 6.92
C VAL A 404 5.27 13.28 8.43
N SER A 405 6.36 13.83 8.95
CA SER A 405 6.59 14.14 10.35
C SER A 405 6.13 15.58 10.65
N LEU A 406 5.12 15.70 11.52
CA LEU A 406 4.43 16.96 11.85
C LEU A 406 4.69 17.38 13.30
N LYS A 407 5.03 18.66 13.49
CA LYS A 407 5.05 19.31 14.81
C LYS A 407 3.71 20.00 15.06
N ASP A 408 3.34 20.13 16.34
CA ASP A 408 2.17 20.90 16.79
C ASP A 408 2.12 22.32 16.20
N GLU A 409 3.27 22.96 16.03
CA GLU A 409 3.41 24.30 15.43
C GLU A 409 2.82 24.37 14.02
N PHE A 410 3.03 23.33 13.19
CA PHE A 410 2.45 23.26 11.84
C PHE A 410 0.94 23.12 11.89
N LEU A 411 0.42 22.20 12.72
CA LEU A 411 -1.02 21.96 12.81
C LEU A 411 -1.76 23.18 13.37
N ARG A 412 -1.18 23.87 14.34
CA ARG A 412 -1.68 25.17 14.82
C ARG A 412 -1.58 26.26 13.74
N ALA A 413 -0.57 26.26 12.88
CA ALA A 413 -0.51 27.15 11.72
C ALA A 413 -1.60 26.83 10.69
N VAL A 414 -1.92 25.55 10.45
CA VAL A 414 -3.06 25.14 9.60
C VAL A 414 -4.38 25.67 10.16
N GLU A 415 -4.65 25.49 11.46
CA GLU A 415 -5.87 26.01 12.09
C GLU A 415 -5.97 27.53 11.97
N ASN A 416 -4.88 28.27 12.22
CA ASN A 416 -4.83 29.73 12.24
C ASN A 416 -4.57 30.40 10.87
N ASP A 417 -4.50 29.65 9.76
CA ASP A 417 -4.14 30.14 8.42
C ASP A 417 -2.78 30.86 8.33
N GLY A 418 -1.84 30.36 9.14
CA GLY A 418 -0.48 30.87 9.26
C GLY A 418 0.45 30.47 8.10
N ASP A 419 1.57 31.15 8.03
CA ASP A 419 2.65 30.86 7.08
C ASP A 419 3.55 29.73 7.62
N TRP A 420 4.13 28.94 6.71
CA TRP A 420 5.07 27.87 7.02
C TRP A 420 6.36 27.99 6.19
N ASN A 421 7.51 27.76 6.83
CA ASN A 421 8.83 27.99 6.22
C ASN A 421 9.56 26.68 5.92
N LEU A 422 9.88 26.44 4.64
CA LEU A 422 10.76 25.36 4.22
C LEU A 422 12.22 25.78 4.40
N THR A 423 13.00 25.00 5.13
CA THR A 423 14.28 25.43 5.73
C THR A 423 15.46 24.60 5.24
N ALA A 424 16.47 25.25 4.65
CA ALA A 424 17.69 24.63 4.16
C ALA A 424 18.45 23.87 5.26
N ARG A 425 18.93 22.66 4.97
CA ARG A 425 19.55 21.80 6.00
C ARG A 425 21.00 22.14 6.31
N ARG A 426 21.68 22.91 5.46
CA ARG A 426 23.10 23.28 5.69
C ARG A 426 23.34 24.63 6.36
N ASP A 427 22.48 25.61 6.15
CA ASP A 427 22.65 26.98 6.70
C ASP A 427 21.39 27.52 7.41
N GLY A 428 20.32 26.74 7.52
CA GLY A 428 19.11 27.09 8.27
C GLY A 428 18.30 28.25 7.67
N ARG A 429 18.62 28.70 6.45
CA ARG A 429 17.86 29.79 5.80
C ARG A 429 16.54 29.28 5.25
N VAL A 430 15.53 30.15 5.26
CA VAL A 430 14.26 29.90 4.58
C VAL A 430 14.50 29.84 3.08
N MET A 431 14.10 28.73 2.47
CA MET A 431 14.18 28.47 1.02
C MET A 431 12.88 28.87 0.30
N LYS A 432 11.74 28.65 0.96
CA LYS A 432 10.39 28.97 0.48
C LYS A 432 9.48 29.19 1.68
N THR A 433 8.57 30.15 1.60
CA THR A 433 7.45 30.32 2.53
C THR A 433 6.17 29.95 1.81
N LEU A 434 5.30 29.21 2.50
CA LEU A 434 4.01 28.69 2.01
C LEU A 434 2.91 29.09 2.99
N LYS A 435 1.63 28.96 2.61
CA LYS A 435 0.57 28.81 3.61
C LYS A 435 0.58 27.39 4.17
N ALA A 436 0.41 27.27 5.49
CA ALA A 436 0.31 25.97 6.13
C ALA A 436 -0.89 25.18 5.60
N ARG A 437 -2.02 25.87 5.31
CA ARG A 437 -3.21 25.28 4.71
C ARG A 437 -2.95 24.71 3.32
N ASP A 438 -2.30 25.41 2.41
CA ASP A 438 -2.00 24.89 1.06
C ASP A 438 -1.20 23.57 1.11
N LEU A 439 -0.25 23.47 2.05
CA LEU A 439 0.53 22.25 2.25
C LEU A 439 -0.30 21.13 2.90
N TRP A 440 -1.28 21.48 3.74
CA TRP A 440 -2.25 20.55 4.32
C TRP A 440 -3.27 20.02 3.30
N GLU A 441 -3.77 20.87 2.39
CA GLU A 441 -4.57 20.46 1.24
C GLU A 441 -3.82 19.43 0.39
N LYS A 442 -2.53 19.68 0.16
CA LYS A 442 -1.67 18.76 -0.59
C LYS A 442 -1.52 17.40 0.07
N ILE A 443 -1.34 17.37 1.40
CA ILE A 443 -1.30 16.14 2.21
C ILE A 443 -2.63 15.37 2.10
N GLY A 444 -3.76 16.05 2.31
CA GLY A 444 -5.09 15.45 2.23
C GLY A 444 -5.39 14.88 0.84
N TYR A 445 -5.08 15.64 -0.21
CA TYR A 445 -5.27 15.21 -1.59
C TYR A 445 -4.37 14.01 -1.96
N ALA A 446 -3.10 14.01 -1.53
CA ALA A 446 -2.20 12.89 -1.78
C ALA A 446 -2.67 11.60 -1.11
N ALA A 447 -3.09 11.68 0.17
CA ALA A 447 -3.65 10.55 0.90
C ALA A 447 -4.94 10.03 0.24
N TRP A 448 -5.85 10.92 -0.16
CA TRP A 448 -7.08 10.57 -0.88
C TRP A 448 -6.83 9.89 -2.25
N THR A 449 -5.76 10.31 -2.94
CA THR A 449 -5.41 9.86 -4.31
C THR A 449 -4.50 8.63 -4.32
N SER A 450 -3.78 8.33 -3.25
CA SER A 450 -2.72 7.30 -3.24
C SER A 450 -2.51 6.52 -1.93
N ALA A 451 -3.34 6.74 -0.90
CA ALA A 451 -3.19 6.22 0.47
C ALA A 451 -1.87 6.60 1.18
N ASP A 452 -1.12 7.54 0.61
CA ASP A 452 0.16 8.05 1.12
C ASP A 452 0.20 9.59 0.91
N PRO A 453 0.86 10.37 1.78
CA PRO A 453 1.63 9.93 2.93
C PRO A 453 0.77 9.68 4.17
N GLY A 454 1.17 8.72 5.01
CA GLY A 454 0.74 8.69 6.41
C GLY A 454 1.31 9.86 7.23
N LEU A 455 0.83 10.06 8.44
CA LEU A 455 1.29 11.13 9.34
C LEU A 455 1.90 10.57 10.63
N HIS A 456 3.01 11.19 11.05
CA HIS A 456 3.67 11.01 12.34
C HIS A 456 3.55 12.30 13.14
N TYR A 457 2.88 12.27 14.30
CA TYR A 457 2.67 13.44 15.15
C TYR A 457 3.89 13.61 16.07
N ASN A 458 4.95 14.21 15.54
CA ASN A 458 6.28 14.28 16.13
C ASN A 458 6.29 14.86 17.56
N THR A 459 5.48 15.89 17.82
CA THR A 459 5.32 16.45 19.18
C THR A 459 4.74 15.40 20.12
N THR A 460 3.58 14.81 19.80
CA THR A 460 2.95 13.75 20.59
C THR A 460 3.85 12.53 20.79
N MET A 461 4.63 12.13 19.78
CA MET A 461 5.63 11.06 19.89
C MET A 461 6.70 11.38 20.95
N ASN A 462 7.23 12.60 20.95
CA ASN A 462 8.31 13.02 21.85
C ASN A 462 7.83 13.40 23.25
N ASP A 463 6.60 13.90 23.39
CA ASP A 463 5.96 14.15 24.69
C ASP A 463 5.90 12.87 25.53
N TRP A 464 5.58 11.73 24.90
CA TRP A 464 5.56 10.40 25.50
C TRP A 464 6.92 9.67 25.47
N HIS A 465 8.00 10.32 25.06
CA HIS A 465 9.32 9.68 25.01
C HIS A 465 9.90 9.47 26.42
N THR A 466 10.30 8.24 26.69
CA THR A 466 10.96 7.80 27.93
C THR A 466 12.43 8.17 28.01
N CYS A 467 13.11 8.42 26.88
CA CYS A 467 14.57 8.62 26.81
C CYS A 467 15.07 9.89 26.08
N PRO A 468 14.44 11.08 26.24
CA PRO A 468 14.79 12.27 25.47
C PRO A 468 16.20 12.82 25.71
N SER A 469 16.88 12.43 26.80
CA SER A 469 18.30 12.79 27.03
C SER A 469 19.24 12.15 26.02
N ALA A 470 18.79 11.13 25.29
CA ALA A 470 19.52 10.49 24.19
C ALA A 470 19.29 11.17 22.82
N GLY A 471 18.28 12.06 22.72
CA GLY A 471 17.85 12.70 21.48
C GLY A 471 16.34 12.51 21.22
N PRO A 472 15.80 13.17 20.19
CA PRO A 472 14.39 13.04 19.82
C PRO A 472 14.12 11.78 18.99
N ILE A 473 12.88 11.28 19.10
CA ILE A 473 12.32 10.32 18.14
C ILE A 473 12.07 11.05 16.82
N ARG A 474 12.61 10.52 15.72
CA ARG A 474 12.52 11.13 14.38
C ARG A 474 11.76 10.29 13.35
N ALA A 475 11.66 8.99 13.57
CA ALA A 475 11.15 8.04 12.60
C ALA A 475 10.38 6.91 13.28
N SER A 476 9.84 6.02 12.46
CA SER A 476 9.26 4.74 12.86
C SER A 476 9.77 3.61 11.98
N ASN A 477 9.43 2.38 12.32
CA ASN A 477 9.56 1.20 11.45
C ASN A 477 8.52 1.23 10.29
N PRO A 478 8.54 0.26 9.34
CA PRO A 478 7.60 0.20 8.20
C PRO A 478 6.11 0.38 8.49
N CYS A 479 5.64 -0.04 9.66
CA CYS A 479 4.22 -0.08 10.00
C CYS A 479 3.82 0.94 11.08
N SER A 480 4.74 1.82 11.50
CA SER A 480 4.52 2.92 12.46
C SER A 480 4.11 2.54 13.90
N GLU A 481 4.26 1.27 14.31
CA GLU A 481 4.05 0.83 15.70
C GLU A 481 5.29 0.99 16.58
N TYR A 482 6.49 0.89 16.01
CA TYR A 482 7.75 1.10 16.74
C TYR A 482 8.27 2.52 16.49
N MET A 483 8.35 3.31 17.55
CA MET A 483 8.74 4.72 17.53
C MET A 483 9.73 4.98 18.67
N PHE A 484 11.01 5.00 18.34
CA PHE A 484 12.09 5.21 19.30
C PHE A 484 13.28 5.90 18.61
N LEU A 485 14.43 5.94 19.28
CA LEU A 485 15.67 6.55 18.77
C LEU A 485 16.13 5.93 17.44
N ASP A 486 16.85 6.71 16.63
CA ASP A 486 17.47 6.21 15.41
C ASP A 486 18.51 5.11 15.71
N ASP A 487 18.76 4.23 14.73
CA ASP A 487 19.64 3.06 14.86
C ASP A 487 19.28 2.14 16.05
N THR A 488 18.00 1.86 16.25
CA THR A 488 17.49 0.88 17.23
C THR A 488 16.60 -0.17 16.59
N ALA A 489 16.42 -1.30 17.27
CA ALA A 489 15.62 -2.42 16.81
C ALA A 489 14.58 -2.86 17.85
N CYS A 490 13.47 -3.41 17.35
CA CYS A 490 12.37 -3.93 18.15
C CYS A 490 11.94 -5.33 17.71
N ASN A 491 11.80 -6.20 18.70
CA ASN A 491 11.24 -7.54 18.62
C ASN A 491 9.83 -7.52 19.22
N LEU A 492 8.91 -8.24 18.58
CA LEU A 492 7.48 -8.11 18.86
C LEU A 492 6.86 -9.46 19.21
N ALA A 493 5.82 -9.43 20.03
CA ALA A 493 4.91 -10.54 20.23
C ALA A 493 3.47 -10.01 20.30
N SER A 494 2.49 -10.85 19.95
CA SER A 494 1.08 -10.46 20.00
C SER A 494 0.24 -11.55 20.66
N ILE A 495 -0.45 -11.19 21.74
CA ILE A 495 -1.36 -12.05 22.51
C ILE A 495 -2.72 -12.15 21.77
N ASN A 496 -3.27 -13.35 21.61
CA ASN A 496 -4.59 -13.56 21.01
C ASN A 496 -5.68 -13.44 22.09
N LEU A 497 -6.33 -12.28 22.17
CA LEU A 497 -7.26 -11.95 23.25
C LEU A 497 -8.45 -12.92 23.37
N LEU A 498 -8.94 -13.45 22.25
CA LEU A 498 -10.09 -14.37 22.24
C LEU A 498 -9.81 -15.67 23.00
N THR A 499 -8.55 -16.10 23.12
CA THR A 499 -8.18 -17.32 23.88
C THR A 499 -8.35 -17.19 25.40
N TYR A 500 -8.62 -15.98 25.90
CA TYR A 500 -8.88 -15.69 27.32
C TYR A 500 -10.38 -15.49 27.60
N ARG A 501 -11.25 -15.55 26.58
CA ARG A 501 -12.70 -15.59 26.78
C ARG A 501 -13.12 -17.00 27.21
N ASN A 502 -13.70 -17.11 28.40
CA ASN A 502 -14.30 -18.34 28.91
C ASN A 502 -15.63 -18.65 28.20
N LYS A 503 -16.11 -19.88 28.34
CA LYS A 503 -17.37 -20.33 27.72
C LYS A 503 -18.63 -19.64 28.25
N ASP A 504 -18.54 -18.99 29.41
CA ASP A 504 -19.60 -18.17 30.00
C ASP A 504 -19.54 -16.69 29.56
N GLY A 505 -18.56 -16.32 28.71
CA GLY A 505 -18.32 -14.97 28.24
C GLY A 505 -17.40 -14.12 29.13
N SER A 506 -17.01 -14.59 30.32
CA SER A 506 -16.05 -13.89 31.18
C SER A 506 -14.64 -13.87 30.58
N PHE A 507 -13.80 -12.92 30.99
CA PHE A 507 -12.41 -12.82 30.54
C PHE A 507 -11.44 -13.28 31.64
N ASP A 508 -10.54 -14.22 31.35
CA ASP A 508 -9.51 -14.69 32.28
C ASP A 508 -8.35 -13.69 32.37
N ILE A 509 -8.55 -12.68 33.23
CA ILE A 509 -7.58 -11.62 33.50
C ILE A 509 -6.26 -12.21 34.01
N ALA A 510 -6.30 -13.18 34.92
CA ALA A 510 -5.10 -13.74 35.55
C ALA A 510 -4.23 -14.51 34.55
N ALA A 511 -4.82 -15.27 33.63
CA ALA A 511 -4.10 -15.91 32.55
C ALA A 511 -3.51 -14.89 31.55
N TYR A 512 -4.23 -13.78 31.29
CA TYR A 512 -3.75 -12.72 30.41
C TYR A 512 -2.56 -11.96 31.01
N GLU A 513 -2.62 -11.60 32.31
CA GLU A 513 -1.51 -10.99 33.05
C GLU A 513 -0.28 -11.92 33.09
N HIS A 514 -0.48 -13.21 33.34
CA HIS A 514 0.59 -14.21 33.32
C HIS A 514 1.27 -14.31 31.95
N THR A 515 0.49 -14.34 30.87
CA THR A 515 1.06 -14.29 29.50
C THR A 515 1.82 -13.00 29.25
N ALA A 516 1.29 -11.83 29.64
CA ALA A 516 1.98 -10.55 29.47
C ALA A 516 3.31 -10.49 30.24
N ARG A 517 3.34 -11.03 31.47
CA ARG A 517 4.56 -11.20 32.29
C ARG A 517 5.59 -12.07 31.57
N LEU A 518 5.24 -13.31 31.20
CA LEU A 518 6.19 -14.25 30.59
C LEU A 518 6.69 -13.79 29.22
N TRP A 519 5.84 -13.15 28.41
CA TRP A 519 6.27 -12.65 27.11
C TRP A 519 7.10 -11.36 27.18
N THR A 520 6.96 -10.55 28.23
CA THR A 520 7.91 -9.47 28.51
C THR A 520 9.32 -10.03 28.73
N ILE A 521 9.44 -11.14 29.47
CA ILE A 521 10.72 -11.84 29.70
C ILE A 521 11.29 -12.43 28.40
N VAL A 522 10.45 -13.11 27.59
CA VAL A 522 10.87 -13.65 26.27
C VAL A 522 11.44 -12.55 25.37
N LEU A 523 10.78 -11.40 25.31
CA LEU A 523 11.22 -10.28 24.48
C LEU A 523 12.54 -9.68 25.01
N GLU A 524 12.70 -9.53 26.33
CA GLU A 524 13.94 -9.04 26.94
C GLU A 524 15.13 -10.00 26.76
N ILE A 525 14.93 -11.32 26.92
CA ILE A 525 15.95 -12.33 26.59
C ILE A 525 16.31 -12.25 25.10
N SER A 526 15.32 -12.00 24.23
CA SER A 526 15.52 -11.89 22.79
C SER A 526 16.34 -10.67 22.37
N VAL A 527 16.38 -9.60 23.18
CA VAL A 527 17.34 -8.48 22.99
C VAL A 527 18.76 -8.97 23.29
N MET A 528 18.94 -9.67 24.42
CA MET A 528 20.25 -10.13 24.89
C MET A 528 20.92 -11.13 23.94
N MET A 529 20.17 -12.07 23.35
CA MET A 529 20.72 -13.10 22.47
C MET A 529 20.99 -12.63 21.04
N ALA A 530 20.52 -11.46 20.63
CA ALA A 530 20.44 -11.07 19.22
C ALA A 530 21.74 -10.55 18.61
N GLN A 531 21.82 -10.67 17.28
CA GLN A 531 22.76 -9.93 16.44
C GLN A 531 22.06 -9.00 15.43
N PHE A 532 22.77 -7.96 15.00
CA PHE A 532 22.26 -6.81 14.26
C PHE A 532 23.20 -6.44 13.09
N PRO A 533 22.72 -5.79 12.01
CA PRO A 533 23.48 -5.61 10.76
C PRO A 533 24.55 -4.50 10.80
N SER A 534 24.59 -3.71 11.87
CA SER A 534 25.52 -2.60 12.09
C SER A 534 25.95 -2.53 13.55
N ARG A 535 27.07 -1.83 13.79
CA ARG A 535 27.65 -1.62 15.12
C ARG A 535 26.71 -0.83 16.03
N GLU A 536 26.16 0.26 15.49
CA GLU A 536 25.35 1.19 16.27
C GLU A 536 24.01 0.58 16.66
N ILE A 537 23.37 -0.18 15.75
CA ILE A 537 22.14 -0.90 16.08
C ILE A 537 22.37 -1.93 17.18
N ALA A 538 23.48 -2.68 17.13
CA ALA A 538 23.82 -3.61 18.20
C ALA A 538 24.04 -2.91 19.54
N ARG A 539 24.74 -1.76 19.53
CA ARG A 539 25.03 -0.96 20.73
C ARG A 539 23.76 -0.38 21.33
N LEU A 540 23.00 0.43 20.58
CA LEU A 540 21.82 1.13 21.07
C LEU A 540 20.69 0.17 21.45
N SER A 541 20.46 -0.91 20.68
CA SER A 541 19.42 -1.89 21.05
C SER A 541 19.74 -2.59 22.39
N TYR A 542 21.02 -2.79 22.71
CA TYR A 542 21.44 -3.29 24.02
C TYR A 542 21.39 -2.23 25.14
N GLU A 543 21.67 -0.96 24.83
CA GLU A 543 21.66 0.15 25.79
C GLU A 543 20.25 0.59 26.22
N TYR A 544 19.24 0.46 25.36
CA TYR A 544 17.85 0.87 25.63
C TYR A 544 16.87 -0.29 25.77
N ARG A 545 17.21 -1.47 25.23
CA ARG A 545 16.46 -2.73 25.41
C ARG A 545 14.96 -2.60 25.10
N THR A 546 14.63 -2.06 23.93
CA THR A 546 13.25 -1.78 23.53
C THR A 546 12.51 -3.02 23.07
N LEU A 547 11.32 -3.24 23.63
CA LEU A 547 10.41 -4.34 23.33
C LEU A 547 9.12 -3.84 22.68
N GLY A 548 8.36 -4.75 22.07
CA GLY A 548 7.03 -4.47 21.54
C GLY A 548 6.05 -5.62 21.77
N LEU A 549 5.64 -5.84 23.02
CA LEU A 549 4.49 -6.68 23.33
C LEU A 549 3.18 -5.97 22.93
N GLY A 550 2.29 -6.70 22.26
CA GLY A 550 0.97 -6.23 21.86
C GLY A 550 -0.07 -7.34 21.91
N TYR A 551 -1.21 -7.11 21.26
CA TYR A 551 -2.27 -8.10 21.12
C TYR A 551 -2.85 -8.14 19.70
N ALA A 552 -3.70 -9.13 19.46
CA ALA A 552 -4.54 -9.30 18.28
C ALA A 552 -5.97 -9.66 18.69
N ASN A 553 -6.89 -9.63 17.72
CA ASN A 553 -8.23 -10.20 17.84
C ASN A 553 -9.17 -9.48 18.83
N ILE A 554 -8.98 -8.16 19.06
CA ILE A 554 -9.92 -7.37 19.87
C ILE A 554 -11.29 -7.26 19.19
N GLY A 555 -11.33 -7.07 17.87
CA GLY A 555 -12.59 -7.04 17.12
C GLY A 555 -13.34 -8.37 17.18
N GLY A 556 -12.61 -9.48 17.06
CA GLY A 556 -13.16 -10.83 17.25
C GLY A 556 -13.67 -11.06 18.67
N LEU A 557 -12.94 -10.61 19.70
CA LEU A 557 -13.39 -10.68 21.10
C LEU A 557 -14.68 -9.89 21.33
N LEU A 558 -14.75 -8.63 20.89
CA LEU A 558 -15.93 -7.77 21.07
C LEU A 558 -17.15 -8.35 20.34
N MET A 559 -17.01 -8.72 19.07
CA MET A 559 -18.08 -9.35 18.29
C MET A 559 -18.57 -10.64 18.97
N THR A 560 -17.66 -11.55 19.34
CA THR A 560 -17.99 -12.81 20.03
C THR A 560 -18.73 -12.59 21.35
N SER A 561 -18.42 -11.51 22.06
CA SER A 561 -19.10 -11.11 23.29
C SER A 561 -20.40 -10.33 23.09
N GLY A 562 -20.87 -10.15 21.85
CA GLY A 562 -22.10 -9.42 21.54
C GLY A 562 -21.97 -7.90 21.67
N ILE A 563 -20.74 -7.36 21.69
CA ILE A 563 -20.45 -5.94 21.91
C ILE A 563 -20.06 -5.29 20.58
N PRO A 564 -20.75 -4.24 20.11
CA PRO A 564 -20.34 -3.49 18.92
C PRO A 564 -18.91 -2.96 19.04
N TYR A 565 -18.13 -3.06 17.96
CA TYR A 565 -16.79 -2.46 17.94
C TYR A 565 -16.86 -0.95 18.14
N ASP A 566 -17.83 -0.28 17.51
CA ASP A 566 -18.11 1.15 17.73
C ASP A 566 -19.08 1.37 18.92
N SER A 567 -18.62 1.02 20.12
CA SER A 567 -19.36 1.25 21.36
C SER A 567 -18.47 1.84 22.45
N LYS A 568 -19.07 2.41 23.49
CA LYS A 568 -18.30 2.91 24.64
C LYS A 568 -17.68 1.75 25.41
N GLU A 569 -18.46 0.68 25.56
CA GLU A 569 -18.14 -0.59 26.18
C GLU A 569 -16.94 -1.23 25.49
N GLY A 570 -16.96 -1.33 24.16
CA GLY A 570 -15.86 -1.87 23.36
C GLY A 570 -14.58 -1.05 23.48
N ARG A 571 -14.69 0.28 23.46
CA ARG A 571 -13.55 1.20 23.68
C ARG A 571 -13.00 1.09 25.10
N ALA A 572 -13.86 0.96 26.13
CA ALA A 572 -13.46 0.83 27.52
C ALA A 572 -12.76 -0.51 27.81
N ILE A 573 -13.28 -1.62 27.27
CA ILE A 573 -12.64 -2.95 27.33
C ILE A 573 -11.28 -2.91 26.62
N CYS A 574 -11.20 -2.33 25.42
CA CYS A 574 -9.95 -2.17 24.68
C CYS A 574 -8.91 -1.37 25.49
N GLY A 575 -9.31 -0.22 26.05
CA GLY A 575 -8.47 0.58 26.93
C GLY A 575 -7.98 -0.19 28.16
N ALA A 576 -8.87 -0.90 28.86
CA ALA A 576 -8.53 -1.68 30.05
C ALA A 576 -7.57 -2.84 29.74
N LEU A 577 -7.83 -3.63 28.70
CA LEU A 577 -6.95 -4.73 28.28
C LEU A 577 -5.57 -4.24 27.82
N THR A 578 -5.51 -3.06 27.20
CA THR A 578 -4.24 -2.40 26.84
C THR A 578 -3.49 -1.90 28.08
N ALA A 579 -4.22 -1.30 29.02
CA ALA A 579 -3.66 -0.81 30.28
C ALA A 579 -3.08 -1.94 31.15
N ILE A 580 -3.80 -3.06 31.29
CA ILE A 580 -3.32 -4.25 32.00
C ILE A 580 -2.02 -4.77 31.38
N MET A 581 -2.00 -5.02 30.06
CA MET A 581 -0.82 -5.55 29.37
C MET A 581 0.41 -4.69 29.56
N THR A 582 0.31 -3.37 29.34
CA THR A 582 1.48 -2.49 29.44
C THR A 582 1.88 -2.21 30.90
N GLY A 583 0.92 -2.11 31.82
CA GLY A 583 1.20 -1.99 33.25
C GLY A 583 1.96 -3.22 33.77
N VAL A 584 1.49 -4.42 33.44
CA VAL A 584 2.18 -5.68 33.77
C VAL A 584 3.55 -5.79 33.11
N ALA A 585 3.69 -5.35 31.85
CA ALA A 585 4.98 -5.34 31.17
C ALA A 585 5.99 -4.40 31.86
N TYR A 586 5.58 -3.19 32.26
CA TYR A 586 6.47 -2.28 32.99
C TYR A 586 6.73 -2.71 34.44
N ALA A 587 5.76 -3.31 35.13
CA ALA A 587 5.98 -3.93 36.43
C ALA A 587 7.01 -5.07 36.32
N THR A 588 6.89 -5.94 35.30
CA THR A 588 7.84 -7.02 35.02
C THR A 588 9.22 -6.47 34.65
N SER A 589 9.28 -5.37 33.89
CA SER A 589 10.52 -4.64 33.57
C SER A 589 11.20 -4.07 34.82
N ALA A 590 10.45 -3.60 35.82
CA ALA A 590 10.98 -3.15 37.10
C ALA A 590 11.39 -4.31 38.02
N GLU A 591 10.68 -5.44 37.99
CA GLU A 591 11.10 -6.68 38.66
C GLU A 591 12.42 -7.21 38.08
N MET A 592 12.58 -7.20 36.75
CA MET A 592 13.86 -7.54 36.10
C MET A 592 14.97 -6.53 36.43
N ALA A 593 14.64 -5.24 36.57
CA ALA A 593 15.62 -4.22 36.93
C ALA A 593 16.20 -4.40 38.33
N LYS A 594 15.38 -4.89 39.28
CA LYS A 594 15.80 -5.22 40.65
C LYS A 594 16.89 -6.29 40.69
N GLU A 595 16.80 -7.30 39.82
CA GLU A 595 17.72 -8.46 39.82
C GLU A 595 18.89 -8.32 38.83
N LEU A 596 18.63 -7.79 37.64
CA LEU A 596 19.60 -7.73 36.53
C LEU A 596 20.19 -6.32 36.29
N GLY A 597 19.72 -5.33 37.04
CA GLY A 597 19.98 -3.90 36.80
C GLY A 597 19.06 -3.30 35.73
N THR A 598 18.94 -1.98 35.73
CA THR A 598 18.19 -1.21 34.73
C THR A 598 18.80 -1.33 33.31
N PHE A 599 18.14 -0.79 32.28
CA PHE A 599 18.83 -0.62 30.99
C PHE A 599 20.03 0.34 31.14
N PRO A 600 21.16 0.12 30.45
CA PRO A 600 22.40 0.90 30.64
C PRO A 600 22.22 2.43 30.62
N SER A 601 21.34 2.95 29.76
CA SER A 601 21.07 4.39 29.62
C SER A 601 19.91 4.90 30.51
N TYR A 602 19.52 4.19 31.56
CA TYR A 602 18.40 4.58 32.43
C TYR A 602 18.67 5.84 33.24
N GLU A 603 19.82 5.94 33.92
CA GLU A 603 20.14 7.03 34.85
C GLU A 603 19.91 8.46 34.26
N PRO A 604 20.44 8.82 33.07
CA PRO A 604 20.18 10.13 32.47
C PRO A 604 18.73 10.34 32.00
N ASN A 605 17.90 9.28 32.00
CA ASN A 605 16.52 9.28 31.53
C ASN A 605 15.49 9.00 32.63
N ALA A 606 15.92 8.67 33.86
CA ALA A 606 15.05 8.17 34.94
C ALA A 606 13.85 9.09 35.23
N GLN A 607 14.09 10.40 35.31
CA GLN A 607 13.02 11.39 35.54
C GLN A 607 12.04 11.49 34.36
N HIS A 608 12.53 11.38 33.12
CA HIS A 608 11.69 11.39 31.92
C HIS A 608 10.85 10.13 31.79
N MET A 609 11.42 8.98 32.15
CA MET A 609 10.70 7.71 32.17
C MET A 609 9.63 7.70 33.27
N LEU A 610 9.96 8.11 34.50
CA LEU A 610 8.98 8.20 35.60
C LEU A 610 7.83 9.19 35.29
N ARG A 611 8.12 10.31 34.62
CA ARG A 611 7.10 11.24 34.08
C ARG A 611 6.11 10.50 33.15
N VAL A 612 6.63 9.73 32.20
CA VAL A 612 5.81 8.97 31.23
C VAL A 612 4.98 7.89 31.93
N ILE A 613 5.56 7.15 32.89
CA ILE A 613 4.83 6.14 33.67
C ILE A 613 3.73 6.79 34.53
N ARG A 614 4.00 7.95 35.17
CA ARG A 614 2.95 8.71 35.88
C ARG A 614 1.83 9.13 34.93
N ASN A 615 2.13 9.58 33.71
CA ASN A 615 1.12 9.94 32.72
C ASN A 615 0.27 8.72 32.29
N HIS A 616 0.88 7.57 32.02
CA HIS A 616 0.14 6.33 31.76
C HIS A 616 -0.77 5.93 32.94
N ARG A 617 -0.25 6.01 34.17
CA ARG A 617 -1.01 5.75 35.40
C ARG A 617 -2.21 6.70 35.55
N ARG A 618 -2.04 8.02 35.33
CA ARG A 618 -3.13 9.01 35.36
C ARG A 618 -4.25 8.62 34.38
N ALA A 619 -3.88 8.24 33.15
CA ALA A 619 -4.85 7.78 32.16
C ALA A 619 -5.61 6.53 32.61
N ALA A 620 -4.95 5.57 33.29
CA ALA A 620 -5.57 4.33 33.79
C ALA A 620 -6.50 4.57 34.99
N HIS A 621 -6.21 5.59 35.81
CA HIS A 621 -7.12 6.03 36.87
C HIS A 621 -8.31 6.84 36.35
N GLY A 622 -8.26 7.33 35.10
CA GLY A 622 -9.33 8.07 34.42
C GLY A 622 -9.17 9.60 34.48
N GLU A 623 -7.99 10.10 34.83
CA GLU A 623 -7.72 11.54 34.95
C GLU A 623 -7.71 12.23 33.58
N ARG A 624 -8.52 13.29 33.40
CA ARG A 624 -8.60 14.05 32.13
C ARG A 624 -7.62 15.24 32.04
N GLN A 625 -6.95 15.56 33.14
CA GLN A 625 -6.03 16.69 33.30
C GLN A 625 -4.89 16.29 34.26
N GLY A 626 -3.88 17.16 34.45
CA GLY A 626 -2.77 16.91 35.36
C GLY A 626 -1.59 16.12 34.77
N TYR A 627 -1.64 15.81 33.47
CA TYR A 627 -0.52 15.21 32.74
C TYR A 627 0.73 16.09 32.75
N GLU A 628 1.90 15.48 32.93
CA GLU A 628 3.19 16.16 32.98
C GLU A 628 3.82 16.26 31.58
N GLY A 629 3.91 17.47 31.04
CA GLY A 629 4.67 17.75 29.82
C GLY A 629 4.13 17.07 28.55
N LEU A 630 2.81 17.12 28.36
CA LEU A 630 2.14 16.78 27.10
C LEU A 630 1.56 18.07 26.47
N ALA A 631 1.67 18.21 25.14
CA ALA A 631 1.04 19.30 24.39
C ALA A 631 -0.46 19.06 24.14
N VAL A 632 -0.86 17.79 24.01
CA VAL A 632 -2.24 17.32 23.86
C VAL A 632 -2.50 16.22 24.89
N ASN A 633 -3.56 16.36 25.69
CA ASN A 633 -3.96 15.32 26.65
C ASN A 633 -4.58 14.12 25.90
N PRO A 634 -4.30 12.88 26.32
CA PRO A 634 -4.89 11.70 25.72
C PRO A 634 -6.35 11.49 26.16
N VAL A 635 -7.03 10.56 25.51
CA VAL A 635 -8.27 9.97 26.03
C VAL A 635 -7.93 9.11 27.25
N ALA A 636 -8.56 9.37 28.40
CA ALA A 636 -8.36 8.57 29.61
C ALA A 636 -9.33 7.37 29.68
N LEU A 637 -9.02 6.36 30.50
CA LEU A 637 -9.89 5.20 30.69
C LEU A 637 -11.20 5.61 31.39
N ILE A 638 -12.34 5.34 30.74
CA ILE A 638 -13.67 5.64 31.28
C ILE A 638 -14.20 4.39 31.98
N ALA A 639 -14.04 4.35 33.31
CA ALA A 639 -14.41 3.20 34.13
C ALA A 639 -15.91 2.86 34.09
N GLU A 640 -16.77 3.88 34.04
CA GLU A 640 -18.24 3.73 34.01
C GLU A 640 -18.78 3.10 32.72
N ASP A 641 -18.03 3.19 31.62
CA ASP A 641 -18.40 2.61 30.33
C ASP A 641 -17.98 1.13 30.21
N CYS A 642 -17.17 0.58 31.13
CA CYS A 642 -16.72 -0.81 31.06
C CYS A 642 -17.70 -1.77 31.78
N PRO A 643 -18.28 -2.77 31.10
CA PRO A 643 -19.24 -3.69 31.72
C PRO A 643 -18.60 -4.62 32.76
N ASP A 644 -17.29 -4.87 32.63
CA ASP A 644 -16.48 -5.63 33.58
C ASP A 644 -15.62 -4.67 34.42
N GLN A 645 -15.93 -4.57 35.71
CA GLN A 645 -15.22 -3.68 36.65
C GLN A 645 -13.94 -4.30 37.21
N ASP A 646 -13.76 -5.62 37.12
CA ASP A 646 -12.51 -6.27 37.53
C ASP A 646 -11.39 -5.93 36.53
N LEU A 647 -11.70 -5.81 35.24
CA LEU A 647 -10.78 -5.24 34.23
C LEU A 647 -10.30 -3.83 34.62
N ILE A 648 -11.18 -2.97 35.16
CA ILE A 648 -10.80 -1.62 35.61
C ILE A 648 -9.93 -1.67 36.87
N ALA A 649 -10.25 -2.55 37.82
CA ALA A 649 -9.46 -2.72 39.05
C ALA A 649 -8.05 -3.21 38.72
N HIS A 650 -7.92 -4.22 37.86
CA HIS A 650 -6.64 -4.75 37.40
C HIS A 650 -5.84 -3.74 36.56
N ALA A 651 -6.48 -2.98 35.66
CA ALA A 651 -5.83 -1.93 34.89
C ALA A 651 -5.17 -0.87 35.79
N ARG A 652 -5.85 -0.44 36.87
CA ARG A 652 -5.29 0.50 37.86
C ARG A 652 -4.17 -0.13 38.67
N ALA A 653 -4.39 -1.33 39.21
CA ALA A 653 -3.40 -2.05 40.01
C ALA A 653 -2.10 -2.33 39.24
N ALA A 654 -2.18 -2.67 37.95
CA ALA A 654 -1.02 -2.90 37.10
C ALA A 654 -0.14 -1.63 36.97
N TRP A 655 -0.74 -0.45 36.80
CA TRP A 655 -0.01 0.82 36.72
C TRP A 655 0.45 1.37 38.07
N ASP A 656 -0.30 1.11 39.14
CA ASP A 656 0.14 1.40 40.50
C ASP A 656 1.40 0.60 40.84
N LYS A 657 1.40 -0.72 40.58
CA LYS A 657 2.54 -1.61 40.78
C LYS A 657 3.73 -1.25 39.87
N ALA A 658 3.47 -0.90 38.60
CA ALA A 658 4.52 -0.46 37.68
C ALA A 658 5.26 0.78 38.20
N LEU A 659 4.52 1.79 38.69
CA LEU A 659 5.12 2.99 39.26
C LEU A 659 5.86 2.69 40.57
N GLU A 660 5.25 1.97 41.51
CA GLU A 660 5.85 1.64 42.82
C GLU A 660 7.20 0.92 42.65
N LEU A 661 7.24 -0.12 41.81
CA LEU A 661 8.47 -0.87 41.56
C LEU A 661 9.50 -0.05 40.78
N GLY A 662 9.05 0.74 39.81
CA GLY A 662 9.92 1.58 39.00
C GLY A 662 10.57 2.74 39.74
N GLU A 663 9.87 3.36 40.71
CA GLU A 663 10.46 4.37 41.60
C GLU A 663 11.53 3.77 42.52
N LYS A 664 11.41 2.48 42.86
CA LYS A 664 12.30 1.76 43.78
C LYS A 664 13.48 1.05 43.10
N HIS A 665 13.31 0.60 41.86
CA HIS A 665 14.25 -0.28 41.16
C HIS A 665 14.64 0.21 39.75
N GLY A 666 13.96 1.24 39.22
CA GLY A 666 14.05 1.62 37.82
C GLY A 666 13.42 0.56 36.90
N TYR A 667 13.80 0.58 35.62
CA TYR A 667 13.24 -0.32 34.60
C TYR A 667 14.33 -0.97 33.76
N ARG A 668 14.08 -2.20 33.31
CA ARG A 668 14.98 -2.98 32.44
C ARG A 668 14.86 -2.60 30.97
N ASN A 669 13.74 -2.00 30.57
CA ASN A 669 13.38 -1.77 29.15
C ASN A 669 12.84 -0.34 28.96
N ALA A 670 13.43 0.44 28.04
CA ALA A 670 13.03 1.83 27.78
C ALA A 670 11.67 1.97 27.06
N GLN A 671 11.26 0.93 26.34
CA GLN A 671 9.94 0.78 25.71
C GLN A 671 9.52 -0.68 25.87
N ALA A 672 8.24 -0.96 26.15
CA ALA A 672 7.76 -2.30 26.44
C ALA A 672 6.71 -2.83 25.44
N THR A 673 5.85 -1.95 24.93
CA THR A 673 4.61 -2.32 24.21
C THR A 673 4.33 -1.50 22.97
N VAL A 674 3.74 -2.16 21.97
CA VAL A 674 3.25 -1.60 20.68
C VAL A 674 2.01 -2.39 20.24
N ILE A 675 1.20 -1.88 19.30
CA ILE A 675 0.21 -2.71 18.60
C ILE A 675 0.61 -2.85 17.13
N ALA A 676 0.96 -4.07 16.71
CA ALA A 676 1.45 -4.37 15.38
C ALA A 676 0.31 -4.83 14.43
N PRO A 677 0.51 -4.81 13.09
CA PRO A 677 -0.52 -5.26 12.14
C PRO A 677 -0.87 -6.75 12.27
N THR A 678 0.01 -7.57 12.82
CA THR A 678 -0.11 -9.04 12.98
C THR A 678 -0.40 -9.89 11.72
N GLY A 679 -0.49 -9.32 10.51
CA GLY A 679 -1.11 -9.96 9.34
C GLY A 679 -0.70 -11.39 8.93
N THR A 680 0.50 -11.90 9.26
CA THR A 680 0.80 -13.36 9.11
C THR A 680 0.66 -14.15 10.41
N ILE A 681 0.94 -13.54 11.57
CA ILE A 681 0.86 -14.23 12.87
C ILE A 681 -0.57 -14.36 13.37
N GLY A 682 -1.48 -13.45 12.98
CA GLY A 682 -2.92 -13.63 13.21
C GLY A 682 -3.46 -14.88 12.51
N LEU A 683 -2.97 -15.18 11.30
CA LEU A 683 -3.34 -16.40 10.55
C LEU A 683 -2.81 -17.68 11.20
N VAL A 684 -1.62 -17.66 11.82
CA VAL A 684 -1.09 -18.84 12.54
C VAL A 684 -1.74 -19.01 13.93
N MET A 685 -2.30 -17.93 14.49
CA MET A 685 -3.08 -17.96 15.73
C MET A 685 -4.59 -18.17 15.51
N ASP A 686 -5.04 -18.36 14.26
CA ASP A 686 -6.46 -18.43 13.88
C ASP A 686 -7.31 -17.24 14.42
N CYS A 687 -6.74 -16.03 14.44
CA CYS A 687 -7.46 -14.81 14.81
C CYS A 687 -8.45 -14.40 13.72
N ASP A 688 -9.68 -14.06 14.11
CA ASP A 688 -10.70 -13.52 13.19
C ASP A 688 -10.36 -12.08 12.77
N THR A 689 -9.82 -11.27 13.69
CA THR A 689 -9.31 -9.91 13.40
C THR A 689 -7.85 -9.71 13.83
N THR A 690 -7.15 -8.79 13.16
CA THR A 690 -5.70 -8.61 13.26
C THR A 690 -5.33 -7.39 14.11
N GLY A 691 -4.45 -7.51 15.10
CA GLY A 691 -4.04 -6.38 15.92
C GLY A 691 -5.24 -5.72 16.65
N ILE A 692 -5.37 -4.39 16.49
CA ILE A 692 -6.55 -3.61 16.92
C ILE A 692 -7.62 -3.49 15.82
N GLU A 693 -7.43 -4.09 14.64
CA GLU A 693 -8.39 -4.00 13.54
C GLU A 693 -9.75 -4.63 13.93
N PRO A 694 -10.88 -4.04 13.48
CA PRO A 694 -12.16 -4.76 13.39
C PRO A 694 -12.07 -5.81 12.27
N ASP A 695 -13.15 -6.56 12.04
CA ASP A 695 -13.18 -7.43 10.87
C ASP A 695 -13.31 -6.61 9.57
N PHE A 696 -12.68 -7.08 8.50
CA PHE A 696 -12.73 -6.47 7.19
C PHE A 696 -14.05 -6.78 6.45
N ALA A 697 -14.51 -8.03 6.53
CA ALA A 697 -15.76 -8.50 5.94
C ALA A 697 -16.21 -9.84 6.56
N LEU A 698 -17.51 -10.00 6.79
CA LEU A 698 -18.13 -11.15 7.50
C LEU A 698 -17.96 -12.50 6.77
N VAL A 699 -17.89 -12.49 5.43
CA VAL A 699 -17.63 -13.68 4.62
C VAL A 699 -16.39 -13.44 3.76
N LYS A 700 -15.43 -14.36 3.88
CA LYS A 700 -14.11 -14.28 3.24
C LYS A 700 -13.93 -15.43 2.26
N PHE A 701 -13.26 -15.18 1.14
CA PHE A 701 -13.02 -16.18 0.09
C PHE A 701 -11.56 -16.66 0.11
N LYS A 702 -11.33 -17.93 0.46
CA LYS A 702 -10.00 -18.57 0.31
C LYS A 702 -9.92 -19.21 -1.07
N LYS A 703 -9.04 -18.73 -1.96
CA LYS A 703 -8.69 -19.45 -3.19
C LYS A 703 -8.05 -20.79 -2.81
N LEU A 704 -8.55 -21.89 -3.35
CA LEU A 704 -8.04 -23.22 -3.03
C LEU A 704 -6.75 -23.51 -3.82
N ALA A 705 -5.85 -24.26 -3.17
CA ALA A 705 -4.79 -24.98 -3.85
C ALA A 705 -5.43 -25.96 -4.83
N GLY A 706 -5.27 -25.73 -6.14
CA GLY A 706 -5.93 -26.53 -7.19
C GLY A 706 -7.05 -25.80 -7.94
N GLY A 707 -7.27 -24.51 -7.67
CA GLY A 707 -8.32 -23.72 -8.33
C GLY A 707 -9.67 -23.83 -7.63
N GLY A 708 -10.60 -22.94 -7.99
CA GLY A 708 -11.82 -22.72 -7.22
C GLY A 708 -11.56 -21.97 -5.90
N TYR A 709 -12.63 -21.67 -5.19
CA TYR A 709 -12.61 -20.89 -3.96
C TYR A 709 -13.57 -21.48 -2.93
N PHE A 710 -13.26 -21.26 -1.66
CA PHE A 710 -14.02 -21.71 -0.51
C PHE A 710 -14.47 -20.49 0.32
N LYS A 711 -15.77 -20.42 0.63
CA LYS A 711 -16.36 -19.38 1.47
C LYS A 711 -16.13 -19.73 2.93
N ILE A 712 -15.65 -18.77 3.71
CA ILE A 712 -15.43 -18.87 5.16
C ILE A 712 -16.21 -17.73 5.80
N ILE A 713 -17.26 -18.05 6.56
CA ILE A 713 -17.87 -17.09 7.49
C ILE A 713 -16.92 -16.84 8.66
N ASN A 714 -16.87 -15.61 9.16
CA ASN A 714 -16.17 -15.27 10.38
C ASN A 714 -16.67 -16.15 11.55
N ARG A 715 -15.75 -16.77 12.29
CA ARG A 715 -16.04 -17.76 13.33
C ARG A 715 -16.64 -17.12 14.59
N ALA A 716 -16.50 -15.80 14.75
CA ALA A 716 -17.15 -15.02 15.78
C ALA A 716 -18.66 -14.87 15.54
N VAL A 717 -19.15 -14.90 14.29
CA VAL A 717 -20.59 -14.65 13.99
C VAL A 717 -21.53 -15.64 14.68
N PRO A 718 -21.34 -16.98 14.57
CA PRO A 718 -22.21 -17.94 15.25
C PRO A 718 -22.22 -17.77 16.77
N GLU A 719 -21.05 -17.50 17.36
CA GLU A 719 -20.87 -17.39 18.81
C GLU A 719 -21.37 -16.05 19.38
N ALA A 720 -21.26 -14.98 18.61
CA ALA A 720 -21.93 -13.70 18.87
C ALA A 720 -23.45 -13.91 18.92
N LEU A 721 -24.03 -14.61 17.94
CA LEU A 721 -25.47 -14.89 17.91
C LEU A 721 -25.92 -15.75 19.11
N ARG A 722 -25.14 -16.76 19.53
CA ARG A 722 -25.41 -17.48 20.80
C ARG A 722 -25.42 -16.54 22.00
N THR A 723 -24.43 -15.66 22.09
CA THR A 723 -24.29 -14.68 23.19
C THR A 723 -25.45 -13.68 23.21
N LEU A 724 -25.97 -13.31 22.04
CA LEU A 724 -27.17 -12.47 21.87
C LEU A 724 -28.50 -13.22 22.06
N GLY A 725 -28.48 -14.51 22.39
CA GLY A 725 -29.65 -15.31 22.76
C GLY A 725 -30.42 -15.95 21.59
N TYR A 726 -29.80 -16.08 20.41
CA TYR A 726 -30.40 -16.81 19.29
C TYR A 726 -30.29 -18.34 19.47
N SER A 727 -31.31 -19.06 19.02
CA SER A 727 -31.30 -20.54 18.97
C SER A 727 -30.46 -21.05 17.80
N GLU A 728 -29.87 -22.26 17.91
CA GLU A 728 -29.08 -22.88 16.82
C GLU A 728 -29.85 -22.94 15.49
N SER A 729 -31.18 -23.08 15.50
CA SER A 729 -32.01 -23.03 14.29
C SER A 729 -32.09 -21.63 13.66
N GLN A 730 -32.13 -20.57 14.47
CA GLN A 730 -32.07 -19.19 13.96
C GLN A 730 -30.66 -18.87 13.45
N ILE A 731 -29.63 -19.34 14.17
CA ILE A 731 -28.23 -19.17 13.78
C ILE A 731 -27.97 -19.83 12.43
N ALA A 732 -28.40 -21.08 12.21
CA ALA A 732 -28.22 -21.77 10.93
C ALA A 732 -28.89 -21.05 9.74
N GLU A 733 -30.08 -20.46 9.94
CA GLU A 733 -30.77 -19.67 8.91
C GLU A 733 -30.07 -18.32 8.63
N ILE A 734 -29.53 -17.67 9.67
CA ILE A 734 -28.73 -16.44 9.55
C ILE A 734 -27.39 -16.71 8.84
N GLU A 735 -26.71 -17.81 9.18
CA GLU A 735 -25.49 -18.26 8.50
C GLU A 735 -25.76 -18.60 7.03
N ALA A 736 -26.85 -19.33 6.75
CA ALA A 736 -27.24 -19.70 5.40
C ALA A 736 -27.58 -18.48 4.53
N TYR A 737 -28.19 -17.44 5.11
CA TYR A 737 -28.41 -16.16 4.43
C TYR A 737 -27.08 -15.48 4.03
N ALA A 738 -26.11 -15.43 4.93
CA ALA A 738 -24.81 -14.78 4.67
C ALA A 738 -23.95 -15.56 3.66
N VAL A 739 -23.81 -16.88 3.83
CA VAL A 739 -22.91 -17.75 3.05
C VAL A 739 -23.54 -18.27 1.76
N GLY A 740 -24.87 -18.38 1.73
CA GLY A 740 -25.66 -19.02 0.68
C GLY A 740 -25.85 -20.52 0.91
N HIS A 741 -27.00 -21.04 0.47
CA HIS A 741 -27.31 -22.46 0.56
C HIS A 741 -26.47 -23.35 -0.39
N GLY A 742 -25.74 -22.76 -1.34
CA GLY A 742 -24.86 -23.47 -2.29
C GLY A 742 -25.61 -24.35 -3.30
N ASN A 743 -26.93 -24.21 -3.43
CA ASN A 743 -27.79 -24.99 -4.31
C ASN A 743 -29.09 -24.24 -4.65
N LEU A 744 -29.72 -24.57 -5.78
CA LEU A 744 -30.93 -23.89 -6.30
C LEU A 744 -32.24 -24.36 -5.64
N ASN A 745 -32.18 -25.31 -4.69
CA ASN A 745 -33.41 -25.82 -4.09
C ASN A 745 -34.03 -24.73 -3.20
N GLN A 746 -35.33 -24.50 -3.39
CA GLN A 746 -36.09 -23.40 -2.78
C GLN A 746 -35.67 -21.97 -3.17
N ALA A 747 -34.73 -21.79 -4.09
CA ALA A 747 -34.31 -20.47 -4.56
C ALA A 747 -35.50 -19.67 -5.17
N PRO A 748 -35.62 -18.36 -4.90
CA PRO A 748 -36.60 -17.50 -5.56
C PRO A 748 -36.32 -17.39 -7.07
N GLY A 749 -37.35 -17.42 -7.91
CA GLY A 749 -37.20 -17.22 -9.36
C GLY A 749 -36.55 -18.39 -10.10
N VAL A 750 -35.24 -18.57 -9.98
CA VAL A 750 -34.46 -19.64 -10.64
C VAL A 750 -34.34 -20.86 -9.71
N ASN A 751 -35.11 -21.92 -9.96
CA ASN A 751 -35.16 -23.11 -9.11
C ASN A 751 -35.52 -24.38 -9.92
N PRO A 752 -35.47 -25.60 -9.33
CA PRO A 752 -35.76 -26.83 -10.06
C PRO A 752 -37.10 -26.84 -10.82
N SER A 753 -38.15 -26.18 -10.29
CA SER A 753 -39.45 -26.12 -10.96
C SER A 753 -39.43 -25.18 -12.18
N SER A 754 -38.80 -24.00 -12.08
CA SER A 754 -38.71 -23.04 -13.18
C SER A 754 -37.64 -23.39 -14.22
N LEU A 755 -36.66 -24.23 -13.86
CA LEU A 755 -35.70 -24.82 -14.80
C LEU A 755 -36.31 -26.01 -15.55
N LYS A 756 -37.08 -26.89 -14.88
CA LYS A 756 -37.80 -28.00 -15.54
C LYS A 756 -38.77 -27.52 -16.61
N SER A 757 -39.49 -26.42 -16.38
CA SER A 757 -40.37 -25.83 -17.40
C SER A 757 -39.63 -25.27 -18.63
N LYS A 758 -38.31 -25.05 -18.51
CA LYS A 758 -37.40 -24.65 -19.60
C LYS A 758 -36.57 -25.84 -20.16
N GLY A 759 -36.93 -27.08 -19.82
CA GLY A 759 -36.33 -28.29 -20.39
C GLY A 759 -35.13 -28.88 -19.63
N PHE A 760 -34.78 -28.36 -18.45
CA PHE A 760 -33.72 -28.96 -17.62
C PHE A 760 -34.18 -30.27 -16.98
N THR A 761 -33.36 -31.30 -17.08
CA THR A 761 -33.57 -32.59 -16.39
C THR A 761 -33.03 -32.55 -14.97
N ASP A 762 -33.47 -33.48 -14.12
CA ASP A 762 -32.94 -33.64 -12.76
C ASP A 762 -31.41 -33.82 -12.73
N GLU A 763 -30.85 -34.55 -13.69
CA GLU A 763 -29.39 -34.73 -13.86
C GLU A 763 -28.66 -33.39 -14.08
N LYS A 764 -29.22 -32.49 -14.90
CA LYS A 764 -28.62 -31.16 -15.16
C LYS A 764 -28.78 -30.22 -13.97
N ILE A 765 -29.87 -30.35 -13.21
CA ILE A 765 -30.09 -29.59 -11.98
C ILE A 765 -29.09 -30.04 -10.90
N GLU A 766 -28.81 -31.34 -10.76
CA GLU A 766 -27.77 -31.83 -9.85
C GLU A 766 -26.36 -31.46 -10.30
N ALA A 767 -26.07 -31.42 -11.61
CA ALA A 767 -24.81 -30.90 -12.14
C ALA A 767 -24.61 -29.40 -11.79
N LEU A 768 -25.67 -28.59 -11.91
CA LEU A 768 -25.65 -27.19 -11.45
C LEU A 768 -25.45 -27.09 -9.93
N ASN A 769 -26.23 -27.84 -9.13
CA ASN A 769 -26.08 -27.88 -7.67
C ASN A 769 -24.68 -28.32 -7.21
N ALA A 770 -24.00 -29.19 -7.98
CA ALA A 770 -22.62 -29.57 -7.71
C ALA A 770 -21.64 -28.41 -7.98
N ALA A 771 -21.79 -27.70 -9.11
CA ALA A 771 -20.95 -26.56 -9.47
C ALA A 771 -21.15 -25.33 -8.56
N LEU A 772 -22.39 -25.09 -8.12
CA LEU A 772 -22.78 -23.91 -7.35
C LEU A 772 -22.21 -23.84 -5.93
N LYS A 773 -21.80 -24.98 -5.35
CA LYS A 773 -21.15 -25.04 -4.02
C LYS A 773 -19.87 -24.19 -3.93
N SER A 774 -19.19 -23.97 -5.06
CA SER A 774 -17.98 -23.15 -5.17
C SER A 774 -18.18 -21.88 -6.01
N ALA A 775 -19.43 -21.55 -6.38
CA ALA A 775 -19.72 -20.39 -7.22
C ALA A 775 -19.82 -19.08 -6.40
N PHE A 776 -19.34 -18.01 -7.01
CA PHE A 776 -19.49 -16.62 -6.53
C PHE A 776 -20.79 -16.00 -7.01
N ASP A 777 -21.12 -16.28 -8.26
CA ASP A 777 -22.32 -15.85 -8.92
C ASP A 777 -22.91 -17.04 -9.66
N ILE A 778 -24.23 -17.19 -9.64
CA ILE A 778 -24.91 -18.28 -10.33
C ILE A 778 -24.63 -18.29 -11.83
N LYS A 779 -24.35 -17.13 -12.46
CA LYS A 779 -24.04 -17.04 -13.90
C LYS A 779 -22.90 -17.95 -14.32
N PHE A 780 -21.87 -18.10 -13.48
CA PHE A 780 -20.71 -18.95 -13.77
C PHE A 780 -21.03 -20.45 -13.80
N ALA A 781 -22.12 -20.93 -13.17
CA ALA A 781 -22.51 -22.33 -13.25
C ALA A 781 -23.30 -22.64 -14.54
N PHE A 782 -24.05 -21.68 -15.06
CA PHE A 782 -24.82 -21.81 -16.31
C PHE A 782 -23.91 -21.61 -17.53
N ASN A 783 -23.08 -22.62 -17.81
CA ASN A 783 -22.18 -22.64 -18.94
C ASN A 783 -22.18 -24.00 -19.66
N LYS A 784 -21.58 -24.05 -20.86
CA LYS A 784 -21.56 -25.23 -21.73
C LYS A 784 -20.77 -26.43 -21.17
N TRP A 785 -19.85 -26.20 -20.23
CA TRP A 785 -19.06 -27.26 -19.58
C TRP A 785 -19.84 -27.94 -18.45
N THR A 786 -20.64 -27.19 -17.69
CA THR A 786 -21.52 -27.75 -16.65
C THR A 786 -22.72 -28.46 -17.26
N LEU A 787 -23.32 -27.88 -18.31
CA LEU A 787 -24.57 -28.38 -18.91
C LEU A 787 -24.33 -29.35 -20.08
N GLY A 788 -23.19 -29.27 -20.76
CA GLY A 788 -22.86 -30.01 -21.98
C GLY A 788 -23.31 -29.28 -23.25
N GLU A 789 -22.45 -29.21 -24.27
CA GLU A 789 -22.74 -28.50 -25.52
C GLU A 789 -24.01 -29.01 -26.22
N ASP A 790 -24.21 -30.33 -26.27
CA ASP A 790 -25.40 -30.94 -26.88
C ASP A 790 -26.70 -30.43 -26.23
N PHE A 791 -26.73 -30.30 -24.89
CA PHE A 791 -27.90 -29.76 -24.19
C PHE A 791 -28.11 -28.27 -24.49
N CYS A 792 -27.03 -27.48 -24.52
CA CYS A 792 -27.09 -26.06 -24.86
C CYS A 792 -27.59 -25.81 -26.30
N LYS A 793 -27.20 -26.66 -27.26
CA LYS A 793 -27.59 -26.55 -28.67
C LYS A 793 -28.96 -27.16 -28.96
N ASP A 794 -29.19 -28.40 -28.52
CA ASP A 794 -30.39 -29.15 -28.91
C ASP A 794 -31.60 -28.83 -28.05
N VAL A 795 -31.42 -28.49 -26.77
CA VAL A 795 -32.52 -28.13 -25.86
C VAL A 795 -32.65 -26.62 -25.71
N LEU A 796 -31.57 -25.92 -25.35
CA LEU A 796 -31.61 -24.46 -25.09
C LEU A 796 -31.52 -23.60 -26.35
N LYS A 797 -31.23 -24.19 -27.53
CA LYS A 797 -31.16 -23.52 -28.85
C LYS A 797 -30.13 -22.39 -28.95
N LEU A 798 -29.03 -22.49 -28.20
CA LEU A 798 -27.92 -21.53 -28.22
C LEU A 798 -26.98 -21.77 -29.42
N THR A 799 -26.47 -20.71 -30.04
CA THR A 799 -25.58 -20.82 -31.22
C THR A 799 -24.12 -21.08 -30.81
N ASP A 800 -23.32 -21.59 -31.76
CA ASP A 800 -21.87 -21.72 -31.56
C ASP A 800 -21.15 -20.39 -31.32
N GLU A 801 -21.68 -19.27 -31.84
CA GLU A 801 -21.12 -17.94 -31.58
C GLU A 801 -21.41 -17.49 -30.15
N GLN A 802 -22.65 -17.66 -29.66
CA GLN A 802 -23.02 -17.39 -28.27
C GLN A 802 -22.26 -18.28 -27.27
N LEU A 803 -22.09 -19.57 -27.59
CA LEU A 803 -21.39 -20.53 -26.72
C LEU A 803 -19.86 -20.39 -26.73
N ASN A 804 -19.30 -19.51 -27.56
CA ASN A 804 -17.87 -19.21 -27.58
C ASN A 804 -17.56 -17.73 -27.29
N ASP A 805 -18.59 -16.90 -27.09
CA ASP A 805 -18.43 -15.56 -26.54
C ASP A 805 -18.25 -15.63 -25.01
N PHE A 806 -17.38 -14.77 -24.49
CA PHE A 806 -17.03 -14.73 -23.07
C PHE A 806 -17.92 -13.77 -22.26
N SER A 807 -18.59 -12.83 -22.92
CA SER A 807 -19.62 -11.94 -22.34
C SER A 807 -21.02 -12.56 -22.33
N PHE A 808 -21.19 -13.78 -22.84
CA PHE A 808 -22.53 -14.35 -23.03
C PHE A 808 -23.14 -14.94 -21.75
N GLU A 809 -24.17 -14.29 -21.21
CA GLU A 809 -24.95 -14.80 -20.09
C GLU A 809 -26.14 -15.68 -20.53
N MET A 810 -26.19 -16.94 -20.07
CA MET A 810 -27.30 -17.86 -20.40
C MET A 810 -28.63 -17.50 -19.71
N LEU A 811 -28.59 -17.00 -18.47
CA LEU A 811 -29.80 -16.80 -17.67
C LEU A 811 -30.78 -15.75 -18.23
N PRO A 812 -30.32 -14.56 -18.70
CA PRO A 812 -31.19 -13.60 -19.38
C PRO A 812 -31.83 -14.16 -20.65
N VAL A 813 -31.05 -14.89 -21.48
CA VAL A 813 -31.54 -15.48 -22.74
C VAL A 813 -32.57 -16.59 -22.50
N LEU A 814 -32.44 -17.32 -21.39
CA LEU A 814 -33.46 -18.27 -20.92
C LEU A 814 -34.75 -17.57 -20.43
N GLY A 815 -34.80 -16.23 -20.39
CA GLY A 815 -35.98 -15.46 -20.01
C GLY A 815 -36.21 -15.40 -18.50
N PHE A 816 -35.14 -15.36 -17.71
CA PHE A 816 -35.19 -14.95 -16.30
C PHE A 816 -34.91 -13.44 -16.21
N SER A 817 -35.62 -12.72 -15.33
CA SER A 817 -35.37 -11.28 -15.14
C SER A 817 -34.09 -11.06 -14.32
N LYS A 818 -33.41 -9.90 -14.48
CA LYS A 818 -32.27 -9.51 -13.62
C LYS A 818 -32.62 -9.64 -12.12
N LYS A 819 -33.88 -9.37 -11.74
CA LYS A 819 -34.39 -9.53 -10.36
C LYS A 819 -34.49 -10.98 -9.90
N ASP A 820 -34.96 -11.89 -10.74
CA ASP A 820 -35.04 -13.33 -10.41
C ASP A 820 -33.65 -13.96 -10.31
N ILE A 821 -32.73 -13.53 -11.20
CA ILE A 821 -31.32 -13.93 -11.19
C ILE A 821 -30.67 -13.50 -9.88
N GLU A 822 -30.76 -12.22 -9.50
CA GLU A 822 -30.13 -11.74 -8.26
C GLU A 822 -30.78 -12.32 -6.99
N ALA A 823 -32.10 -12.57 -6.98
CA ALA A 823 -32.75 -13.22 -5.84
C ALA A 823 -32.33 -14.69 -5.68
N ALA A 824 -32.16 -15.43 -6.79
CA ALA A 824 -31.57 -16.76 -6.76
C ALA A 824 -30.07 -16.71 -6.40
N ASN A 825 -29.35 -15.68 -6.84
CA ASN A 825 -27.93 -15.47 -6.53
C ASN A 825 -27.71 -15.26 -5.03
N ILE A 826 -28.51 -14.40 -4.38
CA ILE A 826 -28.46 -14.21 -2.92
C ILE A 826 -28.77 -15.51 -2.18
N HIS A 827 -29.75 -16.31 -2.63
CA HIS A 827 -30.07 -17.60 -2.01
C HIS A 827 -28.94 -18.64 -2.15
N VAL A 828 -28.40 -18.79 -3.36
CA VAL A 828 -27.40 -19.80 -3.68
C VAL A 828 -26.02 -19.39 -3.19
N CYS A 829 -25.60 -18.18 -3.53
CA CYS A 829 -24.26 -17.67 -3.34
C CYS A 829 -24.11 -16.87 -2.04
N GLY A 830 -25.20 -16.44 -1.40
CA GLY A 830 -25.19 -15.73 -0.12
C GLY A 830 -25.23 -14.22 -0.27
N ALA A 831 -25.89 -13.54 0.69
CA ALA A 831 -25.93 -12.09 0.77
C ALA A 831 -24.56 -11.44 1.09
N MET A 832 -23.62 -12.22 1.66
CA MET A 832 -22.34 -11.80 2.25
C MET A 832 -22.46 -10.81 3.43
N THR A 833 -23.66 -10.34 3.75
CA THR A 833 -24.01 -9.53 4.92
C THR A 833 -25.01 -10.26 5.82
N LEU A 834 -25.17 -9.75 7.03
CA LEU A 834 -26.21 -10.12 7.97
C LEU A 834 -27.38 -9.12 7.99
N GLU A 835 -27.24 -7.96 7.34
CA GLU A 835 -28.33 -6.99 7.18
C GLU A 835 -29.51 -7.63 6.44
N GLY A 836 -30.69 -7.64 7.06
CA GLY A 836 -31.88 -8.28 6.48
C GLY A 836 -31.92 -9.81 6.57
N ALA A 837 -30.97 -10.43 7.30
CA ALA A 837 -31.00 -11.86 7.58
C ALA A 837 -32.29 -12.25 8.36
N PRO A 838 -32.90 -13.41 8.08
CA PRO A 838 -34.06 -13.89 8.85
C PRO A 838 -33.78 -13.94 10.35
N PHE A 839 -34.76 -13.59 11.18
CA PHE A 839 -34.69 -13.57 12.65
C PHE A 839 -33.72 -12.57 13.30
N LEU A 840 -32.68 -12.10 12.61
CA LEU A 840 -31.75 -11.11 13.16
C LEU A 840 -32.50 -9.80 13.45
N LYS A 841 -32.24 -9.21 14.61
CA LYS A 841 -32.87 -7.95 15.02
C LYS A 841 -31.98 -6.79 14.61
N GLU A 842 -32.59 -5.67 14.19
CA GLU A 842 -31.87 -4.44 13.84
C GLU A 842 -31.02 -3.90 15.01
N GLU A 843 -31.49 -4.06 16.26
CA GLU A 843 -30.74 -3.65 17.47
C GLU A 843 -29.39 -4.37 17.64
N HIS A 844 -29.20 -5.52 16.97
CA HIS A 844 -27.97 -6.30 17.02
C HIS A 844 -27.04 -6.06 15.82
N TYR A 845 -27.46 -5.32 14.78
CA TYR A 845 -26.64 -5.14 13.56
C TYR A 845 -25.26 -4.55 13.86
N ALA A 846 -25.17 -3.60 14.80
CA ALA A 846 -23.91 -2.94 15.16
C ALA A 846 -22.82 -3.88 15.71
N VAL A 847 -23.18 -5.07 16.20
CA VAL A 847 -22.22 -6.11 16.63
C VAL A 847 -21.41 -6.65 15.43
N PHE A 848 -21.98 -6.58 14.23
CA PHE A 848 -21.45 -7.18 13.01
C PHE A 848 -20.93 -6.15 12.00
N ASP A 849 -20.90 -4.86 12.34
CA ASP A 849 -20.36 -3.82 11.46
C ASP A 849 -18.85 -4.06 11.22
N CYS A 850 -18.47 -4.16 9.95
CA CYS A 850 -17.08 -4.35 9.50
C CYS A 850 -16.43 -3.04 9.03
N ALA A 851 -15.13 -3.08 8.75
CA ALA A 851 -14.38 -1.94 8.22
C ALA A 851 -14.89 -1.40 6.87
N ASN A 852 -15.64 -2.22 6.12
CA ASN A 852 -16.25 -1.86 4.83
C ASN A 852 -17.66 -2.48 4.73
N PRO A 853 -18.52 -1.98 3.83
CA PRO A 853 -19.79 -2.64 3.50
C PRO A 853 -19.58 -4.11 3.13
N CYS A 854 -20.42 -4.98 3.67
CA CYS A 854 -20.36 -6.41 3.39
C CYS A 854 -21.32 -6.79 2.25
N GLY A 855 -20.81 -7.38 1.18
CA GLY A 855 -21.64 -7.85 0.06
C GLY A 855 -22.23 -6.75 -0.82
N LYS A 856 -22.98 -7.16 -1.87
CA LYS A 856 -23.61 -6.22 -2.81
C LYS A 856 -24.75 -5.39 -2.20
N ILE A 857 -25.41 -5.91 -1.16
CA ILE A 857 -26.63 -5.31 -0.58
C ILE A 857 -26.43 -4.69 0.81
N GLY A 858 -25.28 -4.93 1.45
CA GLY A 858 -24.93 -4.34 2.73
C GLY A 858 -24.69 -2.83 2.61
N LYS A 859 -25.08 -2.10 3.65
CA LYS A 859 -24.99 -0.63 3.72
C LYS A 859 -24.28 -0.16 4.98
N ARG A 860 -24.15 -1.02 5.99
CA ARG A 860 -23.49 -0.68 7.26
C ARG A 860 -22.01 -0.97 7.19
N TYR A 861 -21.23 -0.07 7.79
CA TYR A 861 -19.80 -0.18 7.99
C TYR A 861 -19.37 0.75 9.13
N LEU A 862 -18.19 0.47 9.68
CA LEU A 862 -17.58 1.25 10.74
C LEU A 862 -17.13 2.62 10.22
N SER A 863 -17.51 3.68 10.91
CA SER A 863 -17.16 5.05 10.53
C SER A 863 -15.65 5.31 10.68
N VAL A 864 -15.14 6.29 9.93
CA VAL A 864 -13.75 6.78 10.06
C VAL A 864 -13.43 7.18 11.51
N GLU A 865 -14.38 7.84 12.19
CA GLU A 865 -14.27 8.23 13.59
C GLU A 865 -14.21 7.02 14.54
N SER A 866 -14.96 5.94 14.29
CA SER A 866 -14.94 4.73 15.12
C SER A 866 -13.56 4.09 15.19
N HIS A 867 -12.86 4.02 14.05
CA HIS A 867 -11.49 3.52 13.99
C HIS A 867 -10.54 4.40 14.81
N ILE A 868 -10.63 5.73 14.65
CA ILE A 868 -9.77 6.70 15.35
C ILE A 868 -10.04 6.66 16.86
N HIS A 869 -11.30 6.61 17.29
CA HIS A 869 -11.66 6.53 18.71
C HIS A 869 -11.23 5.22 19.37
N MET A 870 -11.27 4.09 18.66
CA MET A 870 -10.72 2.83 19.19
C MET A 870 -9.19 2.91 19.35
N MET A 871 -8.48 3.49 18.37
CA MET A 871 -7.04 3.76 18.52
C MET A 871 -6.78 4.67 19.72
N ALA A 872 -7.58 5.73 19.90
CA ALA A 872 -7.41 6.70 20.97
C ALA A 872 -7.68 6.12 22.36
N ALA A 873 -8.54 5.10 22.49
CA ALA A 873 -8.76 4.39 23.74
C ALA A 873 -7.55 3.52 24.16
N ALA A 874 -6.79 2.98 23.20
CA ALA A 874 -5.61 2.14 23.46
C ALA A 874 -4.29 2.94 23.54
N GLN A 875 -4.13 3.97 22.70
CA GLN A 875 -2.90 4.78 22.60
C GLN A 875 -2.33 5.34 23.93
N PRO A 876 -3.10 5.87 24.89
CA PRO A 876 -2.61 6.28 26.23
C PRO A 876 -1.89 5.16 27.00
N PHE A 877 -2.09 3.91 26.64
CA PHE A 877 -1.53 2.74 27.32
C PHE A 877 -0.45 2.04 26.51
N ILE A 878 -0.05 2.58 25.36
CA ILE A 878 1.00 2.00 24.51
C ILE A 878 2.24 2.89 24.56
N SER A 879 3.38 2.29 24.93
CA SER A 879 4.66 3.00 25.03
C SER A 879 5.23 3.44 23.67
N GLY A 880 5.23 2.54 22.68
CA GLY A 880 5.41 2.89 21.27
C GLY A 880 4.12 3.43 20.66
N ALA A 881 3.71 2.92 19.50
CA ALA A 881 2.53 3.36 18.77
C ALA A 881 1.67 2.19 18.27
N ILE A 882 0.62 2.53 17.51
CA ILE A 882 -0.37 1.60 16.98
C ILE A 882 -0.27 1.58 15.46
N SER A 883 -0.07 0.41 14.88
CA SER A 883 -0.31 0.20 13.46
C SER A 883 -1.78 -0.15 13.24
N LYS A 884 -2.48 0.76 12.56
CA LYS A 884 -3.86 0.64 12.10
C LYS A 884 -3.95 1.39 10.77
N THR A 885 -4.60 0.80 9.78
CA THR A 885 -5.04 1.53 8.60
C THR A 885 -6.48 1.96 8.80
N ILE A 886 -6.79 3.26 8.71
CA ILE A 886 -8.18 3.72 8.81
C ILE A 886 -8.81 3.61 7.42
N ASN A 887 -9.75 2.67 7.29
CA ASN A 887 -10.50 2.47 6.07
C ASN A 887 -11.47 3.64 5.85
N MET A 888 -11.61 4.05 4.59
CA MET A 888 -12.56 5.08 4.17
C MET A 888 -13.30 4.57 2.93
N PRO A 889 -14.62 4.82 2.82
CA PRO A 889 -15.42 4.38 1.68
C PRO A 889 -15.02 5.15 0.41
N ASN A 890 -15.40 4.66 -0.77
CA ASN A 890 -14.97 5.24 -2.04
C ASN A 890 -15.43 6.71 -2.20
N GLU A 891 -16.64 7.03 -1.72
CA GLU A 891 -17.23 8.37 -1.73
C GLU A 891 -16.60 9.36 -0.74
N ALA A 892 -15.71 8.92 0.15
CA ALA A 892 -15.04 9.81 1.10
C ALA A 892 -14.25 10.88 0.34
N THR A 893 -14.28 12.12 0.85
CA THR A 893 -13.69 13.29 0.21
C THR A 893 -12.26 13.57 0.69
N VAL A 894 -11.59 14.53 0.05
CA VAL A 894 -10.32 15.09 0.53
C VAL A 894 -10.49 15.76 1.90
N GLU A 895 -11.65 16.36 2.16
CA GLU A 895 -11.99 16.99 3.44
C GLU A 895 -12.09 15.95 4.55
N ASP A 896 -12.71 14.81 4.30
CA ASP A 896 -12.80 13.70 5.26
C ASP A 896 -11.41 13.16 5.63
N CYS A 897 -10.48 13.10 4.67
CA CYS A 897 -9.10 12.68 4.92
C CYS A 897 -8.37 13.68 5.86
N LYS A 898 -8.51 14.99 5.59
CA LYS A 898 -7.94 16.04 6.45
C LYS A 898 -8.57 16.03 7.85
N ASN A 899 -9.89 15.83 7.95
CA ASN A 899 -10.59 15.76 9.23
C ASN A 899 -10.19 14.53 10.04
N ALA A 900 -10.02 13.36 9.41
CA ALA A 900 -9.49 12.16 10.05
C ALA A 900 -8.10 12.40 10.66
N TYR A 901 -7.20 13.06 9.91
CA TYR A 901 -5.88 13.44 10.40
C TYR A 901 -5.93 14.50 11.52
N MET A 902 -6.83 15.48 11.44
CA MET A 902 -6.97 16.52 12.46
C MET A 902 -7.56 15.97 13.77
N LEU A 903 -8.56 15.09 13.68
CA LEU A 903 -9.15 14.38 14.82
C LEU A 903 -8.12 13.49 15.53
N SER A 904 -7.28 12.79 14.74
CA SER A 904 -6.22 11.92 15.27
C SER A 904 -5.20 12.67 16.11
N TRP A 905 -4.77 13.87 15.66
CA TRP A 905 -3.92 14.76 16.46
C TRP A 905 -4.62 15.22 17.74
N LYS A 906 -5.88 15.66 17.64
CA LYS A 906 -6.69 16.15 18.78
C LYS A 906 -6.98 15.10 19.84
N LEU A 907 -6.85 13.82 19.50
CA LEU A 907 -6.97 12.67 20.41
C LEU A 907 -5.60 12.09 20.85
N ALA A 908 -4.51 12.81 20.59
CA ALA A 908 -3.13 12.44 20.92
C ALA A 908 -2.67 11.09 20.35
N LEU A 909 -3.09 10.75 19.12
CA LEU A 909 -2.50 9.63 18.38
C LEU A 909 -1.05 9.95 17.97
N LYS A 910 -0.18 8.93 17.96
CA LYS A 910 1.23 9.08 17.54
C LYS A 910 1.43 8.97 16.03
N ALA A 911 0.57 8.20 15.36
CA ALA A 911 0.54 8.07 13.90
C ALA A 911 -0.89 7.88 13.37
N ASN A 912 -1.08 8.16 12.08
CA ASN A 912 -2.28 7.82 11.32
C ASN A 912 -1.88 7.43 9.88
N ALA A 913 -2.45 6.34 9.36
CA ALA A 913 -2.46 6.02 7.94
C ALA A 913 -3.91 5.81 7.46
N LEU A 914 -4.29 6.49 6.37
CA LEU A 914 -5.61 6.38 5.75
C LEU A 914 -5.56 5.47 4.53
N TYR A 915 -6.64 4.74 4.26
CA TYR A 915 -6.84 4.01 3.02
C TYR A 915 -8.28 4.17 2.55
N ARG A 916 -8.47 4.98 1.52
CA ARG A 916 -9.76 5.10 0.82
C ARG A 916 -9.88 4.01 -0.23
N ASP A 917 -11.02 3.34 -0.29
CA ASP A 917 -11.31 2.42 -1.40
C ASP A 917 -11.23 3.19 -2.74
N GLY A 918 -10.50 2.63 -3.72
CA GLY A 918 -10.22 3.28 -5.00
C GLY A 918 -9.10 4.32 -4.97
N SER A 919 -8.34 4.43 -3.88
CA SER A 919 -7.11 5.26 -3.82
C SER A 919 -5.91 4.65 -4.55
N LYS A 920 -6.01 3.43 -5.10
CA LYS A 920 -4.97 2.82 -5.95
C LYS A 920 -5.61 2.10 -7.13
N LEU A 921 -4.95 2.13 -8.29
CA LEU A 921 -5.41 1.41 -9.50
C LEU A 921 -5.34 -0.12 -9.32
N SER A 922 -4.55 -0.56 -8.34
CA SER A 922 -4.51 -1.94 -7.85
C SER A 922 -4.80 -1.99 -6.36
N GLN A 923 -5.74 -2.84 -5.96
CA GLN A 923 -6.11 -3.05 -4.56
C GLN A 923 -6.00 -4.54 -4.21
N PRO A 924 -5.22 -4.94 -3.18
CA PRO A 924 -5.11 -6.34 -2.76
C PRO A 924 -6.40 -6.92 -2.16
N LEU A 925 -7.29 -6.05 -1.69
CA LEU A 925 -8.62 -6.33 -1.16
C LEU A 925 -9.56 -5.26 -1.72
N ASN A 926 -10.70 -5.66 -2.26
CA ASN A 926 -11.76 -4.76 -2.71
C ASN A 926 -13.04 -5.09 -1.93
N SER A 927 -13.77 -4.06 -1.50
CA SER A 927 -15.08 -4.22 -0.84
C SER A 927 -16.14 -4.80 -1.77
N SER A 928 -16.02 -4.52 -3.08
CA SER A 928 -16.91 -4.96 -4.13
C SER A 928 -16.22 -5.99 -5.04
N LEU A 929 -16.88 -7.12 -5.24
CA LEU A 929 -16.71 -7.88 -6.48
C LEU A 929 -17.36 -7.04 -7.58
N ILE A 930 -16.52 -6.29 -8.30
CA ILE A 930 -16.76 -5.55 -9.56
C ILE A 930 -18.25 -5.41 -9.87
N ALA A 931 -18.80 -4.20 -9.65
CA ALA A 931 -19.96 -3.81 -10.44
C ALA A 931 -19.53 -3.93 -11.91
N ASP A 932 -20.14 -4.86 -12.65
CA ASP A 932 -19.81 -5.07 -14.06
C ASP A 932 -19.99 -3.72 -14.78
N ASP A 933 -18.95 -3.25 -15.50
CA ASP A 933 -18.95 -1.95 -16.21
C ASP A 933 -20.14 -1.82 -17.21
N GLU A 934 -20.79 -2.95 -17.51
CA GLU A 934 -21.99 -3.10 -18.33
C GLU A 934 -23.21 -2.33 -17.80
N ASP A 935 -23.36 -2.07 -16.50
CA ASP A 935 -24.55 -1.36 -15.97
C ASP A 935 -24.61 0.13 -16.41
N GLU A 936 -23.51 0.74 -16.88
CA GLU A 936 -23.57 2.05 -17.58
C GLU A 936 -23.93 1.91 -19.07
N ASP A 937 -23.41 0.90 -19.78
CA ASP A 937 -23.67 0.69 -21.21
C ASP A 937 -25.10 0.16 -21.49
N ASP A 938 -25.60 -0.82 -20.70
CA ASP A 938 -26.98 -1.34 -20.77
C ASP A 938 -28.02 -0.20 -20.59
N ALA A 939 -27.75 0.72 -19.66
CA ALA A 939 -28.63 1.85 -19.38
C ALA A 939 -28.67 2.84 -20.55
N VAL A 940 -27.56 3.01 -21.26
CA VAL A 940 -27.46 3.85 -22.45
C VAL A 940 -28.14 3.19 -23.66
N GLU A 941 -27.93 1.90 -23.90
CA GLU A 941 -28.60 1.19 -25.02
C GLU A 941 -30.12 1.09 -24.82
N ALA A 942 -30.60 0.79 -23.61
CA ALA A 942 -32.04 0.80 -23.31
C ALA A 942 -32.68 2.21 -23.48
N LEU A 943 -31.94 3.28 -23.16
CA LEU A 943 -32.34 4.65 -23.48
C LEU A 943 -32.34 4.93 -24.99
N ILE A 944 -31.48 4.28 -25.77
CA ILE A 944 -31.40 4.41 -27.23
C ILE A 944 -32.59 3.70 -27.93
N GLU A 945 -33.17 2.66 -27.36
CA GLU A 945 -34.32 1.95 -27.95
C GLU A 945 -35.71 2.46 -27.51
N ALA A 946 -35.80 3.18 -26.39
CA ALA A 946 -37.09 3.66 -25.87
C ALA A 946 -37.79 4.71 -26.77
N PRO A 947 -39.14 4.67 -26.92
CA PRO A 947 -39.90 5.69 -27.65
C PRO A 947 -39.67 7.10 -27.11
N ALA A 948 -39.64 8.12 -27.98
CA ALA A 948 -39.29 9.50 -27.62
C ALA A 948 -40.14 10.10 -26.48
N ALA A 949 -41.39 9.65 -26.30
CA ALA A 949 -42.24 10.06 -25.18
C ALA A 949 -41.81 9.44 -23.83
N ALA A 950 -41.27 8.21 -23.82
CA ALA A 950 -40.75 7.58 -22.60
C ALA A 950 -39.43 8.21 -22.14
N ARG A 951 -38.56 8.58 -23.09
CA ARG A 951 -37.34 9.39 -22.81
C ARG A 951 -37.68 10.68 -22.06
N ALA A 952 -38.74 11.38 -22.46
CA ALA A 952 -39.13 12.64 -21.85
C ALA A 952 -39.57 12.49 -20.39
N VAL A 953 -40.18 11.36 -20.01
CA VAL A 953 -40.72 11.13 -18.66
C VAL A 953 -39.64 10.66 -17.67
N GLN A 954 -38.73 9.78 -18.07
CA GLN A 954 -37.65 9.34 -17.17
C GLN A 954 -36.53 10.37 -16.99
N VAL A 955 -36.33 11.27 -17.96
CA VAL A 955 -35.42 12.42 -17.80
C VAL A 955 -35.93 13.41 -16.76
N THR A 956 -37.24 13.50 -16.50
CA THR A 956 -37.81 14.40 -15.48
C THR A 956 -37.70 13.91 -14.03
N GLU A 957 -37.45 12.62 -13.76
CA GLU A 957 -37.30 12.10 -12.38
C GLU A 957 -35.84 11.95 -11.92
N ARG A 958 -34.85 12.11 -12.79
CA ARG A 958 -33.40 11.96 -12.47
C ARG A 958 -32.59 13.27 -12.51
N ILE A 959 -33.24 14.44 -12.49
CA ILE A 959 -32.55 15.75 -12.45
C ILE A 959 -32.75 16.44 -11.09
N VAL A 960 -32.15 15.85 -10.06
CA VAL A 960 -31.80 16.43 -8.74
C VAL A 960 -30.56 15.63 -8.28
N GLU A 961 -29.32 16.11 -8.29
CA GLU A 961 -28.76 17.41 -8.69
C GLU A 961 -27.56 17.21 -9.64
N LYS A 962 -27.54 17.92 -10.78
CA LYS A 962 -26.31 18.18 -11.54
C LYS A 962 -26.49 19.50 -12.25
N ILE A 963 -25.83 20.55 -11.76
CA ILE A 963 -25.97 21.90 -12.31
C ILE A 963 -25.25 21.95 -13.66
N ILE A 964 -26.02 21.72 -14.73
CA ILE A 964 -25.60 22.02 -16.10
C ILE A 964 -26.09 23.44 -16.39
N HIS A 965 -25.16 24.39 -16.49
CA HIS A 965 -25.50 25.75 -16.88
C HIS A 965 -25.99 25.78 -18.34
N GLU A 966 -27.23 26.22 -18.55
CA GLU A 966 -27.71 26.56 -19.89
C GLU A 966 -26.93 27.75 -20.47
N ARG A 967 -26.77 27.79 -21.79
CA ARG A 967 -26.01 28.85 -22.47
C ARG A 967 -26.69 30.22 -22.33
N GLU A 968 -26.08 31.13 -21.58
CA GLU A 968 -26.51 32.52 -21.46
C GLU A 968 -26.28 33.25 -22.80
N LYS A 969 -27.36 33.67 -23.47
CA LYS A 969 -27.27 34.36 -24.78
C LYS A 969 -27.00 35.85 -24.61
N LEU A 970 -25.87 36.31 -25.16
CA LEU A 970 -25.51 37.73 -25.21
C LEU A 970 -26.56 38.60 -25.94
N PRO A 971 -26.80 39.83 -25.48
CA PRO A 971 -27.67 40.79 -26.17
C PRO A 971 -27.19 41.15 -27.59
N ASN A 972 -28.14 41.43 -28.49
CA ASN A 972 -27.89 41.89 -29.86
C ASN A 972 -27.12 43.22 -29.95
N ARG A 973 -27.14 44.03 -28.88
CA ARG A 973 -26.33 45.24 -28.69
C ARG A 973 -25.75 45.20 -27.28
N ARG A 974 -24.42 45.17 -27.17
CA ARG A 974 -23.67 44.94 -25.93
C ARG A 974 -22.57 45.98 -25.74
N GLN A 975 -22.08 46.09 -24.51
CA GLN A 975 -20.91 46.89 -24.15
C GLN A 975 -19.64 46.03 -24.27
N GLY A 976 -18.48 46.66 -24.10
CA GLY A 976 -17.16 46.08 -24.35
C GLY A 976 -16.18 47.10 -24.91
N TYR A 977 -14.89 46.77 -24.88
CA TYR A 977 -13.81 47.64 -25.36
C TYR A 977 -13.03 47.02 -26.52
N THR A 978 -12.08 47.79 -27.06
CA THR A 978 -11.10 47.31 -28.05
C THR A 978 -9.72 47.76 -27.63
N GLN A 979 -8.91 46.83 -27.13
CA GLN A 979 -7.52 47.08 -26.75
C GLN A 979 -6.60 46.71 -27.92
N LYS A 980 -5.74 47.65 -28.32
CA LYS A 980 -4.74 47.46 -29.38
C LYS A 980 -3.36 47.38 -28.74
N ALA A 981 -2.61 46.33 -29.06
CA ALA A 981 -1.22 46.17 -28.63
C ALA A 981 -0.33 45.67 -29.77
N VAL A 982 0.98 45.72 -29.54
CA VAL A 982 2.00 45.06 -30.35
C VAL A 982 2.77 44.13 -29.44
N VAL A 983 2.63 42.81 -29.62
CA VAL A 983 3.31 41.78 -28.84
C VAL A 983 4.39 41.15 -29.70
N GLY A 984 5.66 41.22 -29.29
CA GLY A 984 6.76 40.62 -30.06
C GLY A 984 6.93 41.18 -31.49
N GLY A 985 6.42 42.38 -31.77
CA GLY A 985 6.37 42.99 -33.11
C GLY A 985 5.06 42.78 -33.88
N HIS A 986 4.16 41.93 -33.39
CA HIS A 986 2.90 41.57 -34.04
C HIS A 986 1.73 42.40 -33.50
N LYS A 987 0.94 43.02 -34.38
CA LYS A 987 -0.22 43.85 -33.98
C LYS A 987 -1.41 42.97 -33.62
N VAL A 988 -1.85 43.08 -32.36
CA VAL A 988 -3.00 42.38 -31.78
C VAL A 988 -4.11 43.39 -31.46
N TYR A 989 -5.34 43.04 -31.77
CA TYR A 989 -6.56 43.76 -31.40
C TYR A 989 -7.46 42.78 -30.62
N LEU A 990 -7.55 42.97 -29.31
CA LEU A 990 -8.50 42.28 -28.46
C LEU A 990 -9.79 43.11 -28.41
N ARG A 991 -10.93 42.48 -28.68
CA ARG A 991 -12.26 43.11 -28.56
C ARG A 991 -13.11 42.26 -27.62
N THR A 992 -13.84 42.90 -26.72
CA THR A 992 -14.69 42.21 -25.73
C THR A 992 -16.17 42.46 -25.99
N GLY A 993 -17.01 41.54 -25.52
CA GLY A 993 -18.46 41.69 -25.49
C GLY A 993 -19.01 41.28 -24.12
N GLU A 994 -19.78 42.17 -23.51
CA GLU A 994 -20.24 42.05 -22.12
C GLU A 994 -21.73 41.70 -22.02
N PHE A 995 -22.09 41.04 -20.93
CA PHE A 995 -23.46 40.89 -20.44
C PHE A 995 -23.98 42.21 -19.86
N GLY A 996 -25.29 42.30 -19.61
CA GLY A 996 -25.93 43.54 -19.13
C GLY A 996 -25.53 43.98 -17.72
N ASP A 997 -24.84 43.11 -16.97
CA ASP A 997 -24.30 43.30 -15.63
C ASP A 997 -22.81 43.67 -15.61
N GLY A 998 -22.14 43.70 -16.76
CA GLY A 998 -20.71 43.97 -16.90
C GLY A 998 -19.80 42.74 -16.90
N ARG A 999 -20.34 41.50 -16.76
CA ARG A 999 -19.53 40.28 -16.93
C ARG A 999 -19.10 40.11 -18.39
N LEU A 1000 -17.90 39.57 -18.61
CA LEU A 1000 -17.40 39.23 -19.95
C LEU A 1000 -18.11 37.98 -20.50
N GLY A 1001 -18.62 38.04 -21.74
CA GLY A 1001 -19.28 36.91 -22.39
C GLY A 1001 -18.73 36.52 -23.76
N GLU A 1002 -17.89 37.33 -24.40
CA GLU A 1002 -17.16 36.96 -25.61
C GLU A 1002 -15.88 37.78 -25.79
N ILE A 1003 -14.94 37.21 -26.54
CA ILE A 1003 -13.71 37.85 -26.98
C ILE A 1003 -13.47 37.63 -28.48
N PHE A 1004 -12.86 38.60 -29.15
CA PHE A 1004 -12.32 38.45 -30.51
C PHE A 1004 -10.86 38.90 -30.54
N ILE A 1005 -10.02 38.15 -31.25
CA ILE A 1005 -8.59 38.43 -31.39
C ILE A 1005 -8.29 38.59 -32.87
N ASP A 1006 -7.89 39.79 -33.28
CA ASP A 1006 -7.63 40.14 -34.68
C ASP A 1006 -6.19 40.64 -34.85
N MET A 1007 -5.55 40.26 -35.95
CA MET A 1007 -4.09 40.32 -36.10
C MET A 1007 -3.65 40.65 -37.53
N HIS A 1008 -2.58 41.43 -37.67
CA HIS A 1008 -2.06 41.90 -38.96
C HIS A 1008 -0.68 41.30 -39.31
N LYS A 1009 -0.52 40.90 -40.58
CA LYS A 1009 0.71 40.37 -41.23
C LYS A 1009 1.15 38.97 -40.79
N GLU A 1010 0.21 38.03 -40.69
CA GLU A 1010 0.50 36.64 -40.34
C GLU A 1010 -0.08 35.64 -41.33
N GLY A 1011 0.42 34.39 -41.28
CA GLY A 1011 -0.07 33.30 -42.11
C GLY A 1011 -1.53 32.96 -41.80
N ALA A 1012 -2.29 32.61 -42.84
CA ALA A 1012 -3.73 32.35 -42.74
C ALA A 1012 -4.11 31.29 -41.69
N ALA A 1013 -3.24 30.29 -41.48
CA ALA A 1013 -3.44 29.25 -40.46
C ALA A 1013 -3.43 29.79 -39.03
N PHE A 1014 -2.52 30.72 -38.70
CA PHE A 1014 -2.40 31.26 -37.33
C PHE A 1014 -3.59 32.17 -37.00
N ARG A 1015 -4.00 33.03 -37.94
CA ARG A 1015 -5.22 33.84 -37.81
C ARG A 1015 -6.48 32.97 -37.64
N ALA A 1016 -6.59 31.88 -38.41
CA ALA A 1016 -7.71 30.93 -38.26
C ALA A 1016 -7.70 30.24 -36.88
N MET A 1017 -6.52 29.87 -36.37
CA MET A 1017 -6.36 29.29 -35.04
C MET A 1017 -6.78 30.27 -33.92
N MET A 1018 -6.31 31.52 -33.97
CA MET A 1018 -6.68 32.54 -32.97
C MET A 1018 -8.18 32.88 -32.99
N ASN A 1019 -8.82 32.89 -34.18
CA ASN A 1019 -10.27 33.04 -34.29
C ASN A 1019 -11.02 31.86 -33.66
N ASN A 1020 -10.63 30.62 -33.97
CA ASN A 1020 -11.26 29.42 -33.40
C ASN A 1020 -11.08 29.36 -31.87
N PHE A 1021 -9.91 29.77 -31.37
CA PHE A 1021 -9.62 29.87 -29.94
C PHE A 1021 -10.51 30.92 -29.24
N ALA A 1022 -10.62 32.12 -29.82
CA ALA A 1022 -11.48 33.18 -29.30
C ALA A 1022 -12.97 32.77 -29.27
N ILE A 1023 -13.44 32.02 -30.28
CA ILE A 1023 -14.79 31.43 -30.31
C ILE A 1023 -14.98 30.39 -29.20
N ALA A 1024 -14.00 29.51 -28.96
CA ALA A 1024 -14.08 28.50 -27.92
C ALA A 1024 -14.17 29.11 -26.51
N VAL A 1025 -13.34 30.10 -26.21
CA VAL A 1025 -13.38 30.85 -24.94
C VAL A 1025 -14.73 31.59 -24.79
N SER A 1026 -15.20 32.26 -25.85
CA SER A 1026 -16.49 32.95 -25.85
C SER A 1026 -17.67 32.01 -25.59
N LEU A 1027 -17.63 30.79 -26.15
CA LEU A 1027 -18.65 29.78 -25.88
C LEU A 1027 -18.60 29.33 -24.41
N GLY A 1028 -17.42 29.05 -23.85
CA GLY A 1028 -17.31 28.61 -22.46
C GLY A 1028 -17.76 29.67 -21.46
N LEU A 1029 -17.41 30.94 -21.67
CA LEU A 1029 -17.95 32.07 -20.87
C LEU A 1029 -19.49 32.11 -20.91
N GLN A 1030 -20.09 31.83 -22.08
CA GLN A 1030 -21.56 31.74 -22.21
C GLN A 1030 -22.18 30.47 -21.61
N TYR A 1031 -21.40 29.41 -21.38
CA TYR A 1031 -21.81 28.22 -20.61
C TYR A 1031 -21.46 28.33 -19.12
N GLY A 1032 -21.12 29.53 -18.62
CA GLY A 1032 -20.88 29.77 -17.21
C GLY A 1032 -19.50 29.38 -16.70
N VAL A 1033 -18.52 29.10 -17.58
CA VAL A 1033 -17.12 28.93 -17.16
C VAL A 1033 -16.61 30.29 -16.64
N PRO A 1034 -16.10 30.39 -15.39
CA PRO A 1034 -15.54 31.63 -14.87
C PRO A 1034 -14.37 32.15 -15.70
N LEU A 1035 -14.18 33.47 -15.73
CA LEU A 1035 -13.05 34.07 -16.45
C LEU A 1035 -11.71 33.75 -15.73
N GLU A 1036 -11.77 33.65 -14.41
CA GLU A 1036 -10.71 33.24 -13.48
C GLU A 1036 -10.02 31.95 -13.96
N GLU A 1037 -10.79 30.90 -14.22
CA GLU A 1037 -10.32 29.60 -14.74
C GLU A 1037 -9.54 29.75 -16.04
N TYR A 1038 -10.06 30.56 -16.97
CA TYR A 1038 -9.37 30.81 -18.23
C TYR A 1038 -8.09 31.63 -18.05
N VAL A 1039 -8.07 32.58 -17.13
CA VAL A 1039 -6.86 33.34 -16.82
C VAL A 1039 -5.80 32.41 -16.24
N GLU A 1040 -6.16 31.51 -15.31
CA GLU A 1040 -5.20 30.60 -14.68
C GLU A 1040 -4.69 29.53 -15.66
N ALA A 1041 -5.55 28.99 -16.51
CA ALA A 1041 -5.16 28.02 -17.53
C ALA A 1041 -4.23 28.59 -18.62
N PHE A 1042 -4.34 29.89 -18.94
CA PHE A 1042 -3.69 30.47 -20.13
C PHE A 1042 -2.63 31.54 -19.85
N THR A 1043 -2.53 32.08 -18.64
CA THR A 1043 -1.41 32.96 -18.24
C THR A 1043 -0.09 32.17 -18.18
N PHE A 1044 1.03 32.82 -18.50
CA PHE A 1044 2.38 32.23 -18.60
C PHE A 1044 2.57 31.15 -19.69
N THR A 1045 1.60 30.95 -20.59
CA THR A 1045 1.75 30.07 -21.75
C THR A 1045 2.80 30.61 -22.73
N LYS A 1046 3.80 29.78 -23.07
CA LYS A 1046 5.00 30.18 -23.85
C LYS A 1046 4.96 29.69 -25.29
N PHE A 1047 4.76 30.59 -26.26
CA PHE A 1047 4.95 30.33 -27.69
C PHE A 1047 5.04 31.67 -28.47
N GLU A 1048 5.65 31.65 -29.65
CA GLU A 1048 5.79 32.84 -30.49
C GLU A 1048 4.48 33.19 -31.24
N PRO A 1049 4.12 34.49 -31.39
CA PRO A 1049 4.89 35.67 -31.02
C PRO A 1049 4.91 35.98 -29.51
N ALA A 1050 6.11 36.24 -28.99
CA ALA A 1050 6.38 36.58 -27.59
C ALA A 1050 7.32 37.78 -27.50
N GLY A 1051 7.32 38.50 -26.37
CA GLY A 1051 8.27 39.57 -26.09
C GLY A 1051 7.63 40.84 -25.54
N MET A 1052 8.24 41.99 -25.85
CA MET A 1052 7.80 43.29 -25.33
C MET A 1052 6.44 43.71 -25.92
N VAL A 1053 5.59 44.25 -25.06
CA VAL A 1053 4.23 44.69 -25.35
C VAL A 1053 4.20 46.21 -25.46
N ILE A 1054 3.81 46.72 -26.62
CA ILE A 1054 3.73 48.16 -26.89
C ILE A 1054 2.27 48.54 -27.13
N GLY A 1055 1.76 49.54 -26.40
CA GLY A 1055 0.39 50.04 -26.52
C GLY A 1055 -0.60 49.54 -25.46
N ASN A 1056 -0.15 48.73 -24.49
CA ASN A 1056 -0.91 48.43 -23.27
C ASN A 1056 -0.27 49.16 -22.08
N ASP A 1057 -1.11 49.75 -21.21
CA ASP A 1057 -0.63 50.59 -20.10
C ASP A 1057 -0.20 49.78 -18.86
N ALA A 1058 -0.78 48.60 -18.63
CA ALA A 1058 -0.47 47.72 -17.50
C ALA A 1058 0.59 46.64 -17.83
N ILE A 1059 0.52 46.01 -19.00
CA ILE A 1059 1.36 44.87 -19.38
C ILE A 1059 2.46 45.32 -20.33
N LYS A 1060 3.74 45.12 -19.94
CA LYS A 1060 4.92 45.55 -20.71
C LYS A 1060 5.67 44.42 -21.41
N THR A 1061 5.46 43.18 -20.97
CA THR A 1061 6.04 41.97 -21.56
C THR A 1061 5.04 40.84 -21.48
N ALA A 1062 5.02 39.96 -22.50
CA ALA A 1062 4.20 38.76 -22.52
C ALA A 1062 4.96 37.59 -23.16
N THR A 1063 4.69 36.39 -22.67
CA THR A 1063 5.35 35.13 -23.08
C THR A 1063 4.65 34.42 -24.24
N SER A 1064 3.45 34.87 -24.59
CA SER A 1064 2.75 34.62 -25.85
C SER A 1064 1.64 35.68 -26.05
N ILE A 1065 0.91 35.59 -27.15
CA ILE A 1065 -0.29 36.41 -27.38
C ILE A 1065 -1.46 35.97 -26.51
N ILE A 1066 -1.58 34.67 -26.22
CA ILE A 1066 -2.62 34.14 -25.32
C ILE A 1066 -2.34 34.61 -23.89
N ASP A 1067 -1.09 34.54 -23.43
CA ASP A 1067 -0.64 35.12 -22.15
C ASP A 1067 -0.92 36.63 -22.06
N TYR A 1068 -0.67 37.39 -23.14
CA TYR A 1068 -1.04 38.81 -23.20
C TYR A 1068 -2.55 39.02 -23.04
N VAL A 1069 -3.38 38.29 -23.79
CA VAL A 1069 -4.85 38.43 -23.77
C VAL A 1069 -5.40 38.13 -22.38
N PHE A 1070 -5.01 37.02 -21.75
CA PHE A 1070 -5.60 36.66 -20.46
C PHE A 1070 -5.12 37.51 -19.29
N ARG A 1071 -3.87 38.01 -19.29
CA ARG A 1071 -3.48 39.05 -18.32
C ARG A 1071 -4.28 40.33 -18.51
N GLU A 1072 -4.57 40.72 -19.75
CA GLU A 1072 -5.32 41.94 -20.02
C GLU A 1072 -6.77 41.80 -19.52
N LEU A 1073 -7.43 40.68 -19.81
CA LEU A 1073 -8.76 40.38 -19.27
C LEU A 1073 -8.77 40.27 -17.74
N ALA A 1074 -7.72 39.73 -17.13
CA ALA A 1074 -7.59 39.64 -15.67
C ALA A 1074 -7.44 41.01 -14.99
N VAL A 1075 -6.64 41.91 -15.56
CA VAL A 1075 -6.52 43.29 -15.07
C VAL A 1075 -7.83 44.04 -15.28
N SER A 1076 -8.46 43.91 -16.47
CA SER A 1076 -9.63 44.70 -16.88
C SER A 1076 -10.95 44.24 -16.26
N TYR A 1077 -11.17 42.94 -15.99
CA TYR A 1077 -12.41 42.41 -15.42
C TYR A 1077 -12.28 41.83 -14.01
N LEU A 1078 -11.12 41.31 -13.62
CA LEU A 1078 -10.92 40.63 -12.33
C LEU A 1078 -10.16 41.47 -11.29
N GLY A 1079 -9.64 42.64 -11.69
CA GLY A 1079 -8.83 43.49 -10.81
C GLY A 1079 -7.48 42.86 -10.40
N ARG A 1080 -7.01 41.82 -11.11
CA ARG A 1080 -5.73 41.12 -10.87
C ARG A 1080 -4.53 41.98 -11.29
N ASN A 1081 -4.30 43.06 -10.54
CA ASN A 1081 -3.20 44.00 -10.74
C ASN A 1081 -1.82 43.37 -10.47
N ASP A 1082 -1.76 42.21 -9.80
CA ASP A 1082 -0.58 41.35 -9.67
C ASP A 1082 -0.05 40.83 -11.02
N LEU A 1083 -0.93 40.71 -12.03
CA LEU A 1083 -0.55 40.34 -13.40
C LEU A 1083 -0.13 41.54 -14.26
N ALA A 1084 -0.29 42.77 -13.76
CA ALA A 1084 0.25 43.98 -14.36
C ALA A 1084 1.75 44.13 -14.05
N HIS A 1085 2.50 44.71 -14.99
CA HIS A 1085 3.92 45.04 -14.78
C HIS A 1085 4.10 46.49 -14.26
N VAL A 1086 3.00 47.23 -14.10
CA VAL A 1086 2.94 48.59 -13.59
C VAL A 1086 1.75 48.65 -12.63
N ASP A 1087 1.96 49.14 -11.42
CA ASP A 1087 0.90 49.32 -10.42
C ASP A 1087 -0.14 50.34 -10.94
N THR A 1088 -1.41 49.92 -10.96
CA THR A 1088 -2.54 50.65 -11.56
C THR A 1088 -3.39 51.41 -10.53
N SER A 1089 -3.01 51.39 -9.25
CA SER A 1089 -3.78 51.97 -8.13
C SER A 1089 -4.09 53.47 -8.24
N ASP A 1090 -3.43 54.21 -9.13
CA ASP A 1090 -3.66 55.65 -9.40
C ASP A 1090 -4.53 55.96 -10.64
N PHE A 1091 -5.01 54.97 -11.42
CA PHE A 1091 -5.83 55.22 -12.61
C PHE A 1091 -7.32 55.43 -12.29
N GLY A 1092 -7.63 56.48 -11.52
CA GLY A 1092 -8.99 56.96 -11.33
C GLY A 1092 -9.62 57.46 -12.65
N ASN A 1093 -10.93 57.21 -12.81
CA ASN A 1093 -11.86 57.40 -13.95
C ASN A 1093 -11.84 58.71 -14.81
N THR A 1094 -10.71 59.39 -14.98
CA THR A 1094 -10.55 60.63 -15.76
C THR A 1094 -9.16 60.72 -16.43
N ALA A 1095 -8.70 59.65 -17.08
CA ALA A 1095 -7.48 59.65 -17.88
C ALA A 1095 -7.77 59.31 -19.36
N LEU A 1096 -8.11 60.34 -20.16
CA LEU A 1096 -8.05 60.23 -21.62
C LEU A 1096 -6.60 59.86 -22.02
N GLY A 1097 -6.46 58.78 -22.79
CA GLY A 1097 -5.15 58.20 -23.10
C GLY A 1097 -4.16 59.14 -23.81
N LYS A 1098 -2.88 58.78 -23.77
CA LYS A 1098 -1.83 59.37 -24.63
C LYS A 1098 -2.02 58.91 -26.08
N GLY A 1099 -3.05 59.44 -26.74
CA GLY A 1099 -3.22 59.31 -28.17
C GLY A 1099 -2.04 59.90 -28.94
N ILE A 1100 -1.58 59.19 -29.95
CA ILE A 1100 -0.68 59.73 -30.98
C ILE A 1100 -1.42 60.89 -31.66
N LYS A 1101 -0.98 62.12 -31.42
CA LYS A 1101 -1.62 63.32 -31.97
C LYS A 1101 -1.14 63.60 -33.39
N GLU A 1102 -1.96 63.21 -34.37
CA GLU A 1102 -2.15 64.01 -35.58
C GLU A 1102 -3.55 64.67 -35.54
N GLY A 1103 -3.58 66.01 -35.44
CA GLY A 1103 -4.68 66.85 -35.96
C GLY A 1103 -6.09 66.84 -35.31
N LYS A 1104 -6.35 67.85 -34.45
CA LYS A 1104 -7.63 68.61 -34.27
C LYS A 1104 -8.85 67.99 -33.52
N THR A 1105 -9.06 68.47 -32.28
CA THR A 1105 -10.23 69.23 -31.73
C THR A 1105 -11.62 69.18 -32.43
N ASN A 1106 -12.81 69.23 -31.78
CA ASN A 1106 -13.23 69.25 -30.35
C ASN A 1106 -14.78 69.16 -30.20
N LEU A 1107 -15.28 68.75 -29.00
CA LEU A 1107 -16.50 69.20 -28.26
C LEU A 1107 -17.97 68.73 -28.59
N VAL A 1108 -18.60 68.17 -27.53
CA VAL A 1108 -19.97 68.40 -26.96
C VAL A 1108 -21.23 67.63 -27.46
N SER A 1109 -21.76 66.77 -26.56
CA SER A 1109 -23.14 66.76 -25.98
C SER A 1109 -23.31 65.48 -25.12
N THR A 1110 -23.40 65.46 -23.78
CA THR A 1110 -24.44 65.89 -22.80
C THR A 1110 -25.77 65.10 -22.76
N GLY A 1111 -25.91 64.22 -21.75
CA GLY A 1111 -27.18 63.59 -21.29
C GLY A 1111 -27.21 62.05 -21.44
N TRP A 1112 -27.63 61.23 -20.46
CA TRP A 1112 -28.35 61.45 -19.19
C TRP A 1112 -27.74 60.69 -17.98
N THR A 1113 -28.07 61.14 -16.77
CA THR A 1113 -27.70 60.57 -15.45
C THR A 1113 -28.60 59.41 -15.02
N ARG A 1114 -28.10 58.30 -14.46
CA ARG A 1114 -27.62 58.08 -13.06
C ARG A 1114 -28.75 58.01 -12.00
N GLY A 1115 -28.94 56.82 -11.41
CA GLY A 1115 -29.74 56.57 -10.21
C GLY A 1115 -28.93 55.72 -9.22
N TYR A 1116 -28.92 56.10 -7.94
CA TYR A 1116 -28.04 55.59 -6.87
C TYR A 1116 -28.85 55.33 -5.59
N LYS A 1117 -28.37 54.46 -4.68
CA LYS A 1117 -28.57 54.55 -3.21
C LYS A 1117 -27.66 53.53 -2.45
N PRO A 1118 -27.46 53.63 -1.11
CA PRO A 1118 -26.11 53.60 -0.54
C PRO A 1118 -25.83 52.54 0.57
N THR A 1119 -24.58 52.56 1.00
CA THR A 1119 -23.91 51.82 2.09
C THR A 1119 -24.52 51.94 3.49
N LEU A 1120 -24.15 51.00 4.38
CA LEU A 1120 -23.99 51.27 5.83
C LEU A 1120 -22.88 50.39 6.45
N VAL A 1121 -22.00 51.03 7.21
CA VAL A 1121 -20.96 50.43 8.07
C VAL A 1121 -21.00 51.21 9.39
N THR A 1122 -20.76 50.54 10.53
CA THR A 1122 -20.60 51.21 11.83
C THR A 1122 -19.27 50.84 12.50
N ASN A 1123 -18.54 51.88 12.90
CA ASN A 1123 -17.15 51.87 13.39
C ASN A 1123 -16.99 51.42 14.86
N THR A 1124 -15.74 51.09 15.26
CA THR A 1124 -15.00 51.91 16.25
C THR A 1124 -13.48 51.64 16.29
N LEU A 1125 -12.71 52.73 16.33
CA LEU A 1125 -11.27 52.90 16.64
C LEU A 1125 -11.22 53.95 17.80
N PRO A 1126 -10.13 54.17 18.59
CA PRO A 1126 -8.71 54.39 18.20
C PRO A 1126 -7.66 53.79 19.19
N GLY A 1127 -6.33 54.01 19.14
CA GLY A 1127 -5.41 54.72 18.23
C GLY A 1127 -3.99 54.88 18.85
N ASN A 1128 -3.15 55.73 18.24
CA ASN A 1128 -1.79 56.18 18.63
C ASN A 1128 -0.61 55.17 18.48
N GLU A 1129 0.40 55.38 17.62
CA GLU A 1129 1.50 56.39 17.55
C GLU A 1129 2.84 55.79 18.07
N ALA A 1130 4.06 56.11 17.58
CA ALA A 1130 4.52 56.85 16.40
C ALA A 1130 6.07 56.72 16.22
N LYS A 1131 6.58 56.99 14.99
CA LYS A 1131 7.97 57.41 14.62
C LYS A 1131 9.13 56.42 14.93
N GLY A 1132 10.22 56.34 14.15
CA GLY A 1132 10.56 56.95 12.86
C GLY A 1132 12.00 56.57 12.41
N SER A 1133 12.22 56.49 11.09
CA SER A 1133 13.27 57.18 10.28
C SER A 1133 14.58 57.66 10.97
N VAL A 1134 15.79 57.66 10.37
CA VAL A 1134 16.19 57.74 8.95
C VAL A 1134 17.71 57.41 8.76
N ASN A 1135 18.13 57.10 7.50
CA ASN A 1135 19.41 57.50 6.85
C ASN A 1135 20.78 56.96 7.35
N SER A 1136 21.86 56.87 6.54
CA SER A 1136 22.03 56.84 5.06
C SER A 1136 23.51 56.66 4.63
N ALA A 1137 23.79 55.81 3.62
CA ALA A 1137 24.69 56.07 2.46
C ALA A 1137 26.22 56.39 2.70
N PRO A 1138 27.05 56.60 1.64
CA PRO A 1138 27.37 55.70 0.51
C PRO A 1138 28.88 55.67 0.11
N GLN A 1139 29.16 55.11 -1.08
CA GLN A 1139 30.39 55.21 -1.93
C GLN A 1139 31.63 54.36 -1.55
N ALA A 1140 32.53 53.99 -2.46
CA ALA A 1140 32.51 53.58 -3.88
C ALA A 1140 33.95 53.49 -4.43
N SER A 1141 34.15 52.65 -5.46
CA SER A 1141 35.06 52.82 -6.62
C SER A 1141 36.25 51.83 -6.84
N ASN A 1142 36.11 51.09 -7.95
CA ASN A 1142 37.05 51.01 -9.10
C ASN A 1142 38.35 50.16 -9.13
N VAL A 1143 38.38 49.33 -10.20
CA VAL A 1143 39.45 49.15 -11.22
C VAL A 1143 40.35 47.88 -11.21
N THR A 1144 40.48 47.31 -12.41
CA THR A 1144 41.25 46.14 -12.87
C THR A 1144 42.40 46.60 -13.79
N THR A 1145 43.44 45.85 -14.19
CA THR A 1145 43.78 44.41 -14.23
C THR A 1145 45.29 44.29 -14.58
N LEU A 1146 45.97 43.15 -14.34
CA LEU A 1146 46.86 42.49 -15.35
C LEU A 1146 47.51 41.16 -14.86
N LYS A 1147 48.10 40.40 -15.79
CA LYS A 1147 48.61 39.00 -15.68
C LYS A 1147 50.07 38.84 -16.14
N SER A 1148 50.77 37.80 -15.63
CA SER A 1148 51.84 37.00 -16.30
C SER A 1148 52.29 35.84 -15.36
N SER A 1149 52.20 34.54 -15.68
CA SER A 1149 53.01 33.59 -16.51
C SER A 1149 54.29 32.99 -15.85
N GLY A 1150 54.48 31.66 -15.92
CA GLY A 1150 55.56 30.82 -15.27
C GLY A 1150 56.97 30.89 -15.93
N PRO A 1151 57.93 29.91 -15.78
CA PRO A 1151 57.73 28.41 -15.86
C PRO A 1151 58.76 27.47 -15.10
N ALA A 1152 58.68 26.13 -15.34
CA ALA A 1152 59.75 25.07 -15.33
C ALA A 1152 60.63 24.77 -14.06
N ALA A 1153 61.39 23.67 -13.89
CA ALA A 1153 61.36 22.23 -14.26
C ALA A 1153 62.55 21.48 -13.57
N ASN A 1154 62.47 20.16 -13.22
CA ASN A 1154 63.58 19.15 -13.27
C ASN A 1154 63.30 17.77 -12.59
N ARG A 1155 64.07 16.74 -13.04
CA ARG A 1155 64.27 15.33 -12.56
C ARG A 1155 65.80 15.05 -12.69
N PRO A 1156 66.47 14.01 -12.09
CA PRO A 1156 66.15 12.57 -12.26
C PRO A 1156 66.65 11.52 -11.19
N ALA A 1157 66.33 10.22 -11.41
CA ALA A 1157 67.12 8.97 -11.16
C ALA A 1157 67.63 8.58 -9.72
N THR A 1158 67.77 7.32 -9.25
CA THR A 1158 67.57 5.94 -9.80
C THR A 1158 67.60 4.85 -8.68
N ILE A 1159 66.90 3.69 -8.90
CA ILE A 1159 67.13 2.32 -8.33
C ILE A 1159 66.94 2.13 -6.79
N GLY A 1160 66.22 1.11 -6.26
CA GLY A 1160 65.34 0.08 -6.88
C GLY A 1160 64.94 -1.05 -5.90
N LEU A 1161 63.91 -1.86 -6.26
CA LEU A 1161 63.42 -3.12 -5.62
C LEU A 1161 62.80 -2.96 -4.19
N VAL A 1162 61.68 -3.59 -3.80
CA VAL A 1162 60.98 -4.82 -4.24
C VAL A 1162 59.43 -4.66 -4.21
N THR A 1163 58.75 -5.20 -5.23
CA THR A 1163 57.29 -5.51 -5.39
C THR A 1163 56.21 -4.47 -5.04
N ASP A 1164 55.55 -4.01 -6.10
CA ASP A 1164 54.33 -3.18 -6.07
C ASP A 1164 53.10 -3.98 -6.52
N GLY A 1165 51.92 -3.39 -6.35
CA GLY A 1165 50.61 -4.00 -6.55
C GLY A 1165 50.16 -4.32 -7.98
N ALA A 1166 48.98 -4.95 -8.00
CA ALA A 1166 47.95 -4.98 -9.04
C ALA A 1166 48.34 -4.86 -10.53
N THR A 1167 47.93 -5.86 -11.32
CA THR A 1167 47.33 -5.60 -12.64
C THR A 1167 46.37 -6.71 -13.03
N ALA A 1168 45.31 -6.34 -13.77
CA ALA A 1168 44.39 -7.28 -14.38
C ALA A 1168 45.10 -8.09 -15.48
N PHE A 1169 44.66 -9.33 -15.71
CA PHE A 1169 44.91 -10.02 -16.97
C PHE A 1169 43.65 -10.68 -17.53
N LYS A 1170 43.32 -10.25 -18.75
CA LYS A 1170 42.48 -10.95 -19.71
C LYS A 1170 43.43 -11.73 -20.62
N ARG A 1171 43.24 -13.05 -20.80
CA ARG A 1171 43.62 -13.81 -22.02
C ARG A 1171 43.25 -15.29 -21.93
N ASP A 1172 42.34 -15.68 -22.81
CA ASP A 1172 42.46 -16.77 -23.81
C ASP A 1172 43.65 -17.74 -23.66
N PHE A 1173 43.33 -19.04 -23.70
CA PHE A 1173 44.11 -20.06 -24.41
C PHE A 1173 43.19 -21.24 -24.80
N GLU A 1174 42.98 -21.43 -26.10
CA GLU A 1174 42.61 -22.72 -26.69
C GLU A 1174 43.90 -23.41 -27.17
N GLU A 1175 44.07 -24.71 -26.88
CA GLU A 1175 44.84 -25.67 -27.68
C GLU A 1175 44.40 -27.09 -27.24
N GLN A 1176 43.50 -27.73 -28.00
CA GLN A 1176 43.78 -28.69 -29.08
C GLN A 1176 44.32 -30.06 -28.63
N GLN A 1177 43.42 -31.06 -28.63
CA GLN A 1177 43.65 -32.34 -29.31
C GLN A 1177 42.41 -32.71 -30.15
N PRO A 1178 42.57 -33.46 -31.26
CA PRO A 1178 41.92 -33.08 -32.51
C PRO A 1178 40.61 -33.80 -32.83
N ALA A 1179 39.73 -33.11 -33.55
CA ALA A 1179 38.66 -33.73 -34.33
C ALA A 1179 39.24 -34.41 -35.59
N PRO A 1180 38.75 -35.60 -36.00
CA PRO A 1180 39.08 -36.18 -37.31
C PRO A 1180 38.41 -35.38 -38.42
N ALA A 1181 39.20 -34.93 -39.41
CA ALA A 1181 38.70 -34.25 -40.60
C ALA A 1181 38.22 -35.24 -41.68
N PRO A 1182 37.30 -34.85 -42.60
CA PRO A 1182 36.55 -35.78 -43.44
C PRO A 1182 37.09 -35.95 -44.88
N LEU A 1183 37.07 -37.21 -45.35
CA LEU A 1183 37.12 -37.66 -46.75
C LEU A 1183 36.43 -39.04 -46.81
N GLN A 1184 35.77 -39.52 -47.87
CA GLN A 1184 35.21 -38.91 -49.08
C GLN A 1184 34.46 -40.03 -49.85
N GLU A 1185 33.15 -39.93 -50.08
CA GLU A 1185 32.37 -40.73 -51.04
C GLU A 1185 30.99 -40.04 -51.17
N SER A 1186 30.67 -39.32 -52.26
CA SER A 1186 30.40 -39.73 -53.65
C SER A 1186 29.13 -40.59 -53.81
N SER A 1187 28.20 -40.07 -54.59
CA SER A 1187 26.86 -40.59 -54.89
C SER A 1187 26.82 -41.93 -55.61
N ALA A 1188 25.87 -42.80 -55.24
CA ALA A 1188 24.92 -43.43 -56.17
C ALA A 1188 23.79 -44.17 -55.40
N ALA A 1189 22.59 -44.20 -56.01
CA ALA A 1189 21.43 -45.07 -55.70
C ALA A 1189 20.75 -44.89 -54.30
N THR A 1190 19.46 -44.58 -54.14
CA THR A 1190 18.28 -44.63 -55.04
C THR A 1190 18.11 -46.01 -55.70
N GLU A 1191 17.12 -46.84 -55.37
CA GLU A 1191 15.70 -46.58 -55.11
C GLU A 1191 15.12 -47.70 -54.21
N LEU A 1192 14.07 -47.41 -53.41
CA LEU A 1192 12.93 -48.32 -53.07
C LEU A 1192 12.09 -47.85 -51.85
N PHE A 1193 11.66 -46.59 -51.80
CA PHE A 1193 10.47 -46.20 -51.03
C PHE A 1193 9.67 -45.19 -51.84
N SER A 1194 8.39 -45.47 -52.06
CA SER A 1194 7.55 -44.77 -53.03
C SER A 1194 7.02 -43.44 -52.53
N ASP A 1195 6.95 -42.44 -53.43
CA ASP A 1195 6.47 -41.08 -53.14
C ASP A 1195 5.07 -41.04 -52.52
N LYS A 1196 4.25 -42.07 -52.75
CA LYS A 1196 2.91 -42.19 -52.18
C LYS A 1196 2.94 -42.30 -50.66
N ALA A 1197 3.88 -43.05 -50.08
CA ALA A 1197 4.02 -43.16 -48.63
C ALA A 1197 4.50 -41.83 -48.00
N ALA A 1198 5.31 -41.04 -48.71
CA ALA A 1198 5.72 -39.71 -48.28
C ALA A 1198 4.55 -38.71 -48.34
N ALA A 1199 3.73 -38.76 -49.40
CA ALA A 1199 2.54 -37.93 -49.55
C ALA A 1199 1.46 -38.26 -48.50
N ASP A 1200 1.17 -39.55 -48.28
CA ASP A 1200 0.19 -40.01 -47.28
C ASP A 1200 0.67 -39.64 -45.85
N ALA A 1201 1.98 -39.76 -45.56
CA ALA A 1201 2.55 -39.30 -44.30
C ALA A 1201 2.54 -37.76 -44.14
N ALA A 1202 2.66 -36.99 -45.23
CA ALA A 1202 2.52 -35.54 -45.21
C ALA A 1202 1.06 -35.11 -44.96
N SER A 1203 0.10 -35.80 -45.58
CA SER A 1203 -1.34 -35.58 -45.35
C SER A 1203 -1.73 -35.91 -43.92
N ALA A 1204 -1.33 -37.09 -43.40
CA ALA A 1204 -1.58 -37.48 -42.02
C ALA A 1204 -0.91 -36.52 -41.00
N ARG A 1205 0.27 -35.97 -41.30
CA ARG A 1205 0.89 -34.91 -40.49
C ARG A 1205 0.12 -33.59 -40.56
N ALA A 1206 -0.43 -33.21 -41.71
CA ALA A 1206 -1.24 -32.01 -41.85
C ALA A 1206 -2.60 -32.13 -41.11
N GLU A 1207 -3.27 -33.28 -41.22
CA GLU A 1207 -4.49 -33.58 -40.47
C GLU A 1207 -4.24 -33.65 -38.96
N SER A 1208 -3.15 -34.32 -38.53
CA SER A 1208 -2.75 -34.36 -37.13
C SER A 1208 -2.38 -32.97 -36.59
N ALA A 1209 -1.72 -32.12 -37.38
CA ALA A 1209 -1.42 -30.74 -36.99
C ALA A 1209 -2.69 -29.86 -36.91
N ASN A 1210 -3.67 -30.06 -37.80
CA ASN A 1210 -4.95 -29.36 -37.73
C ASN A 1210 -5.80 -29.84 -36.54
N ALA A 1211 -5.80 -31.14 -36.24
CA ALA A 1211 -6.45 -31.69 -35.04
C ALA A 1211 -5.79 -31.18 -33.75
N ALA A 1212 -4.44 -31.11 -33.70
CA ALA A 1212 -3.70 -30.54 -32.58
C ALA A 1212 -4.05 -29.06 -32.37
N LYS A 1213 -4.05 -28.24 -33.43
CA LYS A 1213 -4.44 -26.81 -33.37
C LYS A 1213 -5.89 -26.61 -32.92
N LYS A 1214 -6.80 -27.50 -33.32
CA LYS A 1214 -8.20 -27.44 -32.85
C LYS A 1214 -8.28 -27.76 -31.35
N LEU A 1215 -7.63 -28.84 -30.91
CA LEU A 1215 -7.55 -29.20 -29.48
C LEU A 1215 -6.89 -28.12 -28.62
N GLU A 1216 -5.89 -27.42 -29.19
CA GLU A 1216 -5.19 -26.28 -28.59
C GLU A 1216 -6.12 -25.07 -28.44
N ALA A 1217 -6.88 -24.73 -29.49
CA ALA A 1217 -7.89 -23.67 -29.45
C ALA A 1217 -9.03 -23.99 -28.47
N ASP A 1218 -9.55 -25.22 -28.48
CA ASP A 1218 -10.61 -25.67 -27.57
C ASP A 1218 -10.14 -25.62 -26.09
N ARG A 1219 -8.89 -26.01 -25.82
CA ARG A 1219 -8.25 -25.87 -24.50
C ARG A 1219 -8.09 -24.42 -24.08
N ARG A 1220 -7.63 -23.55 -25.00
CA ARG A 1220 -7.47 -22.11 -24.77
C ARG A 1220 -8.80 -21.44 -24.40
N ILE A 1221 -9.87 -21.71 -25.16
CA ILE A 1221 -11.22 -21.19 -24.90
C ILE A 1221 -11.74 -21.70 -23.55
N LYS A 1222 -11.55 -23.00 -23.26
CA LYS A 1222 -11.94 -23.59 -21.97
C LYS A 1222 -11.21 -22.93 -20.80
N SER A 1223 -9.91 -22.67 -20.91
CA SER A 1223 -9.14 -21.99 -19.87
C SER A 1223 -9.59 -20.54 -19.67
N MET A 1224 -9.91 -19.81 -20.74
CA MET A 1224 -10.44 -18.45 -20.62
C MET A 1224 -11.81 -18.40 -19.93
N MET A 1225 -12.71 -19.34 -20.22
CA MET A 1225 -14.01 -19.46 -19.53
C MET A 1225 -13.88 -19.86 -18.05
N GLN A 1226 -12.72 -20.35 -17.62
CA GLN A 1226 -12.40 -20.66 -16.22
C GLN A 1226 -11.68 -19.51 -15.49
N GLY A 1227 -11.54 -18.35 -16.11
CA GLY A 1227 -10.91 -17.15 -15.52
C GLY A 1227 -9.39 -17.05 -15.73
N TYR A 1228 -8.83 -17.77 -16.72
CA TYR A 1228 -7.41 -17.68 -17.09
C TYR A 1228 -7.19 -16.81 -18.34
N THR A 1229 -5.96 -16.41 -18.64
CA THR A 1229 -5.70 -15.46 -19.75
C THR A 1229 -5.77 -16.10 -21.14
N GLY A 1230 -5.68 -17.44 -21.22
CA GLY A 1230 -5.62 -18.16 -22.49
C GLY A 1230 -4.30 -18.03 -23.23
N ASP A 1231 -3.23 -17.54 -22.59
CA ASP A 1231 -1.87 -17.65 -23.14
C ASP A 1231 -1.35 -19.08 -22.95
N SER A 1232 -0.36 -19.51 -23.75
CA SER A 1232 0.32 -20.80 -23.53
C SER A 1232 1.62 -20.63 -22.75
N CYS A 1233 1.90 -21.55 -21.84
CA CYS A 1233 3.16 -21.55 -21.10
C CYS A 1233 4.35 -21.89 -22.00
N SER A 1234 5.43 -21.09 -21.95
CA SER A 1234 6.67 -21.39 -22.68
C SER A 1234 7.39 -22.67 -22.22
N GLU A 1235 7.20 -23.08 -20.95
CA GLU A 1235 7.85 -24.27 -20.36
C GLU A 1235 7.03 -25.54 -20.55
N CYS A 1236 5.73 -25.53 -20.23
CA CYS A 1236 4.88 -26.74 -20.22
C CYS A 1236 3.75 -26.75 -21.29
N GLN A 1237 3.58 -25.67 -22.04
CA GLN A 1237 2.56 -25.48 -23.09
C GLN A 1237 1.08 -25.69 -22.66
N ASN A 1238 0.78 -25.59 -21.36
CA ASN A 1238 -0.60 -25.55 -20.87
C ASN A 1238 -1.18 -24.12 -20.90
N PHE A 1239 -2.51 -24.01 -20.94
CA PHE A 1239 -3.27 -22.76 -21.12
C PHE A 1239 -3.83 -22.15 -19.83
N THR A 1240 -3.54 -22.74 -18.68
CA THR A 1240 -3.85 -22.19 -17.34
C THR A 1240 -2.84 -21.10 -16.94
N MET A 1241 -2.57 -20.17 -17.86
CA MET A 1241 -1.78 -18.99 -17.57
C MET A 1241 -2.67 -17.99 -16.83
N VAL A 1242 -2.28 -17.61 -15.62
CA VAL A 1242 -3.08 -16.77 -14.74
C VAL A 1242 -2.31 -15.49 -14.47
N ARG A 1243 -3.01 -14.35 -14.53
CA ARG A 1243 -2.46 -13.09 -14.06
C ARG A 1243 -2.20 -13.18 -12.56
N ASN A 1244 -0.95 -12.91 -12.23
CA ASN A 1244 -0.41 -12.89 -10.87
C ASN A 1244 0.76 -11.89 -10.94
N GLY A 1245 0.42 -10.61 -11.07
CA GLY A 1245 1.29 -9.62 -11.69
C GLY A 1245 1.26 -9.66 -13.22
N THR A 1246 2.24 -8.99 -13.84
CA THR A 1246 2.53 -9.17 -15.30
C THR A 1246 3.21 -10.47 -15.64
N CYS A 1247 3.70 -11.18 -14.63
CA CYS A 1247 4.03 -12.57 -14.81
C CYS A 1247 2.72 -13.30 -15.12
N LEU A 1248 2.59 -13.78 -16.35
CA LEU A 1248 1.68 -14.89 -16.63
C LEU A 1248 2.27 -16.07 -15.86
N LYS A 1249 1.71 -16.33 -14.68
CA LYS A 1249 2.08 -17.49 -13.89
C LYS A 1249 1.38 -18.67 -14.50
N CYS A 1250 2.16 -19.65 -14.94
CA CYS A 1250 1.59 -20.92 -15.35
C CYS A 1250 1.13 -21.67 -14.11
N ASP A 1251 -0.18 -21.69 -13.90
CA ASP A 1251 -0.84 -22.57 -12.94
C ASP A 1251 -0.91 -24.00 -13.53
N THR A 1252 0.26 -24.54 -13.91
CA THR A 1252 0.58 -25.94 -14.29
C THR A 1252 2.01 -26.33 -13.91
N CYS A 1253 2.98 -25.42 -14.04
CA CYS A 1253 4.37 -25.71 -13.69
C CYS A 1253 4.99 -24.66 -12.76
N GLY A 1254 4.24 -23.65 -12.34
CA GLY A 1254 4.75 -22.51 -11.59
C GLY A 1254 5.65 -21.58 -12.41
N ALA A 1255 6.03 -21.94 -13.64
CA ALA A 1255 6.86 -21.11 -14.50
C ALA A 1255 6.14 -19.80 -14.84
N THR A 1256 6.89 -18.71 -14.73
CA THR A 1256 6.37 -17.36 -14.91
C THR A 1256 6.92 -16.77 -16.22
N SER A 1257 6.08 -16.62 -17.23
CA SER A 1257 6.47 -16.03 -18.52
C SER A 1257 5.99 -14.59 -18.62
N GLY A 1258 6.74 -13.74 -19.32
CA GLY A 1258 6.42 -12.31 -19.46
C GLY A 1258 6.91 -11.40 -18.33
N CYS A 1259 7.57 -11.98 -17.31
CA CYS A 1259 8.28 -11.24 -16.27
C CYS A 1259 9.50 -10.52 -16.86
N SER A 1260 9.65 -9.25 -16.49
CA SER A 1260 10.74 -8.33 -16.85
C SER A 1260 10.92 -7.33 -15.71
#